data_AF-A0A2N3FA93-F1
#
_entry.id   AF-A0A2N3FA93-F1
#
_cell.length_a   1.000
_cell.length_b   1.000
_cell.length_c   1.000
_cell.angle_alpha   90.00
_cell.angle_beta   90.00
_cell.angle_gamma   90.00
#
_symmetry.space_group_name_H-M   'P 1'
#
loop_
_entity.id
_entity.type
_entity.pdbx_description
1 polymer ?
#
loop_
_entity_poly.entity_id
_entity_poly.type
_entity_poly.pdbx_seq_one_letter_code
_entity_poly.pdbx_strand_id
1 'polypeptide(L)'
;MQHAKIPAATPEHAPVAALRPALFARYGALEDLRYDYPLVLLEDARGGAVFRPLMRLIDETLSAATAPGPESEAQRQQVLRLEASMRRRVAAGESGRLSDLWRTSAAALLAAHGEAPFGPMDTNLDRARERLRGDGAVVGCDAATPKAVLTHVWRAVHADKALTFRKKVDGLILRLSDILKADFMKSDEAHGPEALKAAIGHAESAAIDFGALSDILARARPVDRLPEDRVQRIGWALSVLSGQRFYGPVRGSELLPGQPEPHRYVFESCAEALDAYRRRLPEVVEFVRALTTAELEADGKYRPAQHDPVLAAFDESDLTTDQITLLPAALVLLRDGDDDTSETVRAFEALASSLPIKVLIQTDDILGATSPEPSRQAFGGGSARLAAMAMGTNTAFALQASSAHLYRMRDALVRGMRYDGPALFCIYSGATPTVEGVAPYLLAAAATESRAFPTFCYDPSAGPDWARRFDLSTNPALEADWPTYPLDYEDGDGQRHSTQTAFSYIDFAMCDARYARYCQPIAKSDWSDKMLPAADWLKLSPAEAAARVPYVLGIDADNRLARCSVAEKVAEAATRFLDAWRRLQERAGIRNSHAERLLAAERVKFEARLAEAVAKATAAAPVAAPAPAPAPAAAAAPPAPAAPVTAAPAAAKAAEAEAPAAAPPSDLPWIETARCTTCNECTQINAALFAYNDNMQAYVLNPDGGSFRQLVEAAESCQVSIIHPGKPRNPDEPDLPALIERAAAFA
;
A
#
# COMPACT_ATOMS: atom_id res chain seq x y z
N MET A 1 -23.42 -0.18 55.88
CA MET A 1 -23.09 -1.35 56.74
C MET A 1 -22.02 -2.16 56.03
N GLN A 2 -20.90 -2.36 56.72
CA GLN A 2 -19.74 -3.11 56.26
C GLN A 2 -19.96 -4.64 56.28
N HIS A 3 -19.07 -5.32 55.54
CA HIS A 3 -18.62 -6.71 55.65
C HIS A 3 -19.53 -7.82 55.10
N ALA A 4 -19.05 -8.92 54.52
CA ALA A 4 -17.85 -9.32 53.78
C ALA A 4 -18.03 -10.83 53.53
N LYS A 5 -17.62 -11.35 52.36
CA LYS A 5 -17.01 -12.69 52.24
C LYS A 5 -16.40 -12.84 50.85
N ILE A 6 -15.11 -12.53 50.80
CA ILE A 6 -14.19 -12.93 49.73
C ILE A 6 -13.85 -14.41 50.00
N PRO A 7 -14.15 -15.36 49.09
CA PRO A 7 -13.64 -16.71 49.21
C PRO A 7 -12.17 -16.78 48.80
N ALA A 8 -11.48 -17.72 49.44
CA ALA A 8 -10.04 -17.83 49.55
C ALA A 8 -9.29 -17.95 48.21
N ALA A 9 -8.18 -17.22 48.12
CA ALA A 9 -7.11 -17.47 47.17
C ALA A 9 -6.58 -18.89 47.36
N THR A 10 -6.62 -19.69 46.30
CA THR A 10 -5.84 -20.92 46.14
C THR A 10 -4.56 -20.60 45.36
N PRO A 11 -3.46 -21.34 45.57
CA PRO A 11 -2.11 -20.81 45.50
C PRO A 11 -1.56 -20.69 44.07
N GLU A 12 -0.68 -19.70 43.92
CA GLU A 12 0.40 -19.62 42.92
C GLU A 12 0.03 -19.88 41.46
N HIS A 13 -0.46 -18.84 40.78
CA HIS A 13 0.12 -18.49 39.48
C HIS A 13 0.60 -17.05 39.64
N ALA A 14 1.92 -16.86 39.68
CA ALA A 14 2.50 -15.55 39.38
C ALA A 14 1.85 -15.03 38.10
N PRO A 15 1.58 -13.71 37.95
CA PRO A 15 1.11 -13.18 36.67
C PRO A 15 2.08 -13.69 35.61
N VAL A 16 1.60 -14.58 34.73
CA VAL A 16 2.43 -15.14 33.66
C VAL A 16 2.88 -13.91 32.88
N ALA A 17 4.18 -13.61 32.94
CA ALA A 17 4.75 -12.46 32.25
C ALA A 17 4.27 -12.51 30.79
N ALA A 18 3.77 -11.38 30.27
CA ALA A 18 3.25 -11.31 28.92
C ALA A 18 4.32 -11.78 27.93
N LEU A 19 4.14 -13.00 27.40
CA LEU A 19 5.08 -13.61 26.47
C LEU A 19 4.99 -12.89 25.12
N ARG A 20 6.14 -12.68 24.51
CA ARG A 20 6.25 -12.11 23.16
C ARG A 20 7.04 -13.06 22.27
N PRO A 21 6.85 -13.03 20.95
CA PRO A 21 7.70 -13.77 20.02
C PRO A 21 9.17 -13.40 20.21
N ALA A 22 10.06 -14.40 20.17
CA ALA A 22 11.50 -14.16 20.36
C ALA A 22 12.07 -13.15 19.33
N LEU A 23 11.52 -13.12 18.11
CA LEU A 23 11.92 -12.19 17.06
C LEU A 23 11.63 -10.71 17.40
N PHE A 24 10.85 -10.41 18.44
CA PHE A 24 10.61 -9.05 18.90
C PHE A 24 11.74 -8.48 19.77
N ALA A 25 12.67 -9.31 20.26
CA ALA A 25 13.76 -8.87 21.14
C ALA A 25 14.58 -7.70 20.56
N ARG A 26 14.78 -7.70 19.23
CA ARG A 26 15.53 -6.66 18.50
C ARG A 26 14.77 -5.33 18.33
N TYR A 27 13.50 -5.28 18.69
CA TYR A 27 12.59 -4.15 18.42
C TYR A 27 12.01 -3.52 19.70
N GLY A 28 12.61 -3.77 20.86
CA GLY A 28 12.13 -3.24 22.15
C GLY A 28 12.15 -1.70 22.24
N ALA A 29 13.11 -1.05 21.58
CA ALA A 29 13.22 0.41 21.48
C ALA A 29 13.03 0.85 20.02
N LEU A 30 11.79 0.76 19.53
CA LEU A 30 11.45 1.05 18.14
C LEU A 30 11.78 2.50 17.75
N GLU A 31 11.67 3.43 18.71
CA GLU A 31 11.94 4.87 18.55
C GLU A 31 13.40 5.20 18.22
N ASP A 32 14.34 4.32 18.54
CA ASP A 32 15.76 4.48 18.19
C ASP A 32 16.08 3.95 16.79
N LEU A 33 15.14 3.25 16.16
CA LEU A 33 15.28 2.74 14.79
C LEU A 33 14.74 3.77 13.77
N ARG A 34 15.40 3.84 12.61
CA ARG A 34 14.90 4.58 11.44
C ARG A 34 14.07 3.62 10.58
N TYR A 35 12.76 3.81 10.58
CA TYR A 35 11.80 3.05 9.80
C TYR A 35 10.74 3.97 9.18
N ASP A 36 9.74 3.38 8.50
CA ASP A 36 8.76 4.08 7.65
C ASP A 36 7.89 5.11 8.39
N TYR A 37 7.81 5.09 9.73
CA TYR A 37 7.12 6.10 10.53
C TYR A 37 8.08 7.00 11.29
N PRO A 38 7.69 8.24 11.63
CA PRO A 38 6.39 8.85 11.36
C PRO A 38 6.19 9.25 9.89
N LEU A 39 4.93 9.32 9.47
CA LEU A 39 4.53 9.76 8.14
C LEU A 39 4.20 11.25 8.15
N VAL A 40 4.55 11.95 7.07
CA VAL A 40 4.23 13.36 6.84
C VAL A 40 3.19 13.44 5.73
N LEU A 41 2.02 13.98 6.06
CA LEU A 41 0.88 14.18 5.18
C LEU A 41 1.00 15.54 4.47
N LEU A 42 1.48 15.54 3.23
CA LEU A 42 1.95 16.75 2.52
C LEU A 42 0.77 17.61 2.02
N GLU A 43 0.78 18.90 2.34
CA GLU A 43 -0.35 19.79 1.99
C GLU A 43 -0.40 20.19 0.50
N ASP A 44 0.78 20.30 -0.13
CA ASP A 44 0.96 20.70 -1.54
C ASP A 44 1.48 19.52 -2.38
N ALA A 45 0.68 18.45 -2.47
CA ALA A 45 1.00 17.26 -3.26
C ALA A 45 0.89 17.48 -4.80
N ARG A 46 1.35 18.63 -5.31
CA ARG A 46 1.52 18.90 -6.75
C ARG A 46 2.70 18.06 -7.26
N GLY A 47 2.47 16.76 -7.47
CA GLY A 47 3.54 15.83 -7.87
C GLY A 47 3.34 14.36 -7.50
N GLY A 48 2.16 13.95 -7.03
CA GLY A 48 1.81 12.53 -6.87
C GLY A 48 2.18 11.88 -5.53
N ALA A 49 3.18 12.41 -4.80
CA ALA A 49 3.51 11.91 -3.47
C ALA A 49 2.63 12.58 -2.39
N VAL A 50 1.52 11.93 -2.02
CA VAL A 50 0.53 12.48 -1.08
C VAL A 50 1.04 12.45 0.37
N PHE A 51 1.85 11.46 0.74
CA PHE A 51 2.48 11.39 2.06
C PHE A 51 3.81 10.63 1.99
N ARG A 52 4.72 10.92 2.93
CA ARG A 52 6.10 10.37 2.93
C ARG A 52 6.64 10.10 4.34
N PRO A 53 7.51 9.08 4.54
CA PRO A 53 8.23 8.90 5.78
C PRO A 53 9.13 10.08 6.09
N LEU A 54 9.20 10.45 7.37
CA LEU A 54 10.11 11.49 7.85
C LEU A 54 11.56 11.18 7.47
N MET A 55 12.02 9.93 7.61
CA MET A 55 13.39 9.54 7.22
C MET A 55 13.72 9.91 5.77
N ARG A 56 12.77 9.71 4.84
CA ARG A 56 13.00 9.98 3.42
C ARG A 56 13.12 11.48 3.14
N LEU A 57 12.32 12.30 3.81
CA LEU A 57 12.42 13.76 3.71
C LEU A 57 13.76 14.26 4.28
N ILE A 58 14.21 13.69 5.39
CA ILE A 58 15.51 14.02 6.01
C ILE A 58 16.67 13.57 5.12
N ASP A 59 16.66 12.34 4.61
CA ASP A 59 17.71 11.81 3.74
C ASP A 59 17.87 12.65 2.47
N GLU A 60 16.77 13.10 1.85
CA GLU A 60 16.80 13.99 0.69
C GLU A 60 17.33 15.38 1.03
N THR A 61 16.92 15.92 2.17
CA THR A 61 17.41 17.22 2.67
C THR A 61 18.92 17.18 2.90
N LEU A 62 19.43 16.08 3.45
CA LEU A 62 20.85 15.85 3.66
C LEU A 62 21.61 15.61 2.35
N SER A 63 21.02 14.87 1.41
CA SER A 63 21.63 14.62 0.09
C SER A 63 21.78 15.90 -0.74
N ALA A 64 20.80 16.81 -0.64
CA ALA A 64 20.83 18.11 -1.31
C ALA A 64 21.83 19.11 -0.70
N ALA A 65 22.38 18.82 0.49
CA ALA A 65 23.31 19.70 1.20
C ALA A 65 24.78 19.56 0.74
N THR A 66 25.08 18.72 -0.25
CA THR A 66 26.40 18.14 -0.49
C THR A 66 27.43 19.10 -1.10
N ALA A 67 28.32 19.60 -0.25
CA ALA A 67 29.75 19.70 -0.56
C ALA A 67 30.51 18.86 0.48
N PRO A 68 31.44 17.95 0.09
CA PRO A 68 32.18 17.13 1.04
C PRO A 68 33.09 17.98 1.94
N GLY A 69 32.92 17.85 3.27
CA GLY A 69 33.73 18.56 4.26
C GLY A 69 33.31 18.28 5.71
N PRO A 70 34.17 18.59 6.71
CA PRO A 70 33.89 18.32 8.13
C PRO A 70 32.68 19.08 8.68
N GLU A 71 32.38 20.27 8.17
CA GLU A 71 31.19 21.04 8.54
C GLU A 71 29.88 20.38 8.05
N SER A 72 29.93 19.73 6.89
CA SER A 72 28.78 18.99 6.34
C SER A 72 28.45 17.75 7.18
N GLU A 73 29.47 17.06 7.67
CA GLU A 73 29.28 15.90 8.56
C GLU A 73 28.72 16.31 9.93
N ALA A 74 29.18 17.45 10.49
CA ALA A 74 28.62 18.00 11.71
C ALA A 74 27.13 18.36 11.54
N GLN A 75 26.77 19.02 10.43
CA GLN A 75 25.36 19.31 10.09
C GLN A 75 24.55 18.02 9.97
N ARG A 76 25.07 16.99 9.30
CA ARG A 76 24.42 15.69 9.14
C ARG A 76 24.09 15.06 10.49
N GLN A 77 25.06 15.00 11.40
CA GLN A 77 24.86 14.43 12.73
C GLN A 77 23.82 15.20 13.55
N GLN A 78 23.84 16.53 13.48
CA GLN A 78 22.86 17.39 14.17
C GLN A 78 21.44 17.17 13.65
N VAL A 79 21.25 17.08 12.33
CA VAL A 79 19.96 16.80 11.70
C VAL A 79 19.44 15.40 12.03
N LEU A 80 20.32 14.38 12.06
CA LEU A 80 19.92 13.03 12.46
C LEU A 80 19.52 12.96 13.95
N ARG A 81 20.17 13.71 14.83
CA ARG A 81 19.72 13.86 16.23
C ARG A 81 18.37 14.56 16.33
N LEU A 82 18.13 15.57 15.49
CA LEU A 82 16.82 16.22 15.39
C LEU A 82 15.74 15.23 14.94
N GLU A 83 16.01 14.40 13.93
CA GLU A 83 15.10 13.35 13.49
C GLU A 83 14.76 12.39 14.63
N ALA A 84 15.76 11.90 15.37
CA ALA A 84 15.55 11.04 16.53
C ALA A 84 14.68 11.71 17.62
N SER A 85 14.92 13.00 17.89
CA SER A 85 14.08 13.77 18.82
C SER A 85 12.63 13.89 18.34
N MET A 86 12.41 14.14 17.05
CA MET A 86 11.06 14.22 16.47
C MET A 86 10.35 12.87 16.55
N ARG A 87 11.04 11.76 16.26
CA ARG A 87 10.51 10.39 16.36
C ARG A 87 10.02 10.07 17.77
N ARG A 88 10.83 10.35 18.80
CA ARG A 88 10.45 10.11 20.20
C ARG A 88 9.24 10.93 20.64
N ARG A 89 9.14 12.18 20.20
CA ARG A 89 7.99 13.06 20.45
C ARG A 89 6.70 12.51 19.84
N VAL A 90 6.76 12.11 18.58
CA VAL A 90 5.59 11.51 17.89
C VAL A 90 5.21 10.17 18.50
N ALA A 91 6.19 9.34 18.89
CA ALA A 91 5.95 8.09 19.61
C ALA A 91 5.29 8.32 20.99
N ALA A 92 5.57 9.46 21.64
CA ALA A 92 4.91 9.89 22.88
C ALA A 92 3.50 10.50 22.65
N GLY A 93 3.01 10.54 21.40
CA GLY A 93 1.69 11.05 21.05
C GLY A 93 1.65 12.54 20.67
N GLU A 94 2.79 13.20 20.51
CA GLU A 94 2.82 14.57 19.99
C GLU A 94 2.41 14.57 18.51
N SER A 95 1.48 15.44 18.15
CA SER A 95 1.01 15.62 16.77
C SER A 95 1.07 17.09 16.38
N GLY A 96 1.29 17.37 15.09
CA GLY A 96 1.42 18.73 14.60
C GLY A 96 1.98 18.79 13.19
N ARG A 97 2.23 20.00 12.70
CA ARG A 97 2.95 20.19 11.42
C ARG A 97 4.43 19.85 11.59
N LEU A 98 5.06 19.42 10.49
CA LEU A 98 6.48 19.14 10.46
C LEU A 98 7.30 20.38 10.81
N SER A 99 6.91 21.56 10.32
CA SER A 99 7.54 22.83 10.66
C SER A 99 7.44 23.18 12.16
N ASP A 100 6.36 22.83 12.83
CA ASP A 100 6.18 23.05 14.28
C ASP A 100 7.03 22.07 15.08
N LEU A 101 6.96 20.78 14.74
CA LEU A 101 7.77 19.72 15.38
C LEU A 101 9.27 19.96 15.21
N TRP A 102 9.68 20.47 14.05
CA TRP A 102 11.07 20.86 13.78
C TRP A 102 11.51 21.94 14.76
N ARG A 103 10.74 23.04 14.88
CA ARG A 103 11.08 24.17 15.77
C ARG A 103 11.15 23.73 17.23
N THR A 104 10.16 22.99 17.70
CA THR A 104 10.10 22.51 19.09
C THR A 104 11.24 21.54 19.40
N SER A 105 11.58 20.65 18.46
CA SER A 105 12.68 19.69 18.64
C SER A 105 14.05 20.36 18.55
N ALA A 106 14.23 21.34 17.68
CA ALA A 106 15.47 22.11 17.56
C ALA A 106 15.73 22.93 18.83
N ALA A 107 14.71 23.62 19.35
CA ALA A 107 14.80 24.38 20.60
C ALA A 107 15.18 23.48 21.79
N ALA A 108 14.58 22.28 21.88
CA ALA A 108 14.92 21.32 22.93
C ALA A 108 16.36 20.80 22.82
N LEU A 109 16.85 20.56 21.59
CA LEU A 109 18.24 20.13 21.37
C LEU A 109 19.25 21.22 21.72
N LEU A 110 19.00 22.47 21.34
CA LEU A 110 19.84 23.62 21.68
C LEU A 110 19.95 23.78 23.21
N ALA A 111 18.81 23.71 23.91
CA ALA A 111 18.77 23.78 25.36
C ALA A 111 19.55 22.63 26.03
N ALA A 112 19.42 21.40 25.52
CA ALA A 112 20.11 20.23 26.07
C ALA A 112 21.64 20.27 25.87
N HIS A 113 22.12 20.89 24.78
CA HIS A 113 23.55 21.02 24.48
C HIS A 113 24.17 22.32 25.02
N GLY A 114 23.37 23.21 25.62
CA GLY A 114 23.84 24.48 26.15
C GLY A 114 24.29 25.48 25.09
N GLU A 115 23.87 25.31 23.83
CA GLU A 115 24.17 26.28 22.76
C GLU A 115 23.25 27.51 22.88
N ALA A 116 23.82 28.70 22.67
CA ALA A 116 23.05 29.93 22.61
C ALA A 116 22.09 29.92 21.41
N PRO A 117 20.92 30.62 21.49
CA PRO A 117 20.13 30.94 20.30
C PRO A 117 21.04 31.60 19.27
N PHE A 118 20.94 31.22 18.00
CA PHE A 118 21.84 31.65 16.90
C PHE A 118 23.25 31.02 16.91
N GLY A 119 23.44 29.87 17.58
CA GLY A 119 24.65 29.06 17.53
C GLY A 119 24.89 28.34 16.19
N PRO A 120 26.03 27.65 16.03
CA PRO A 120 26.33 26.87 14.82
C PRO A 120 25.32 25.74 14.59
N MET A 121 24.79 25.10 15.65
CA MET A 121 23.73 24.10 15.50
C MET A 121 22.42 24.73 15.00
N ASP A 122 22.02 25.87 15.56
CA ASP A 122 20.80 26.57 15.15
C ASP A 122 20.85 26.94 13.65
N THR A 123 21.99 27.52 13.23
CA THR A 123 22.25 27.85 11.83
C THR A 123 22.21 26.61 10.91
N ASN A 124 22.78 25.49 11.35
CA ASN A 124 22.80 24.24 10.59
C ASN A 124 21.41 23.62 10.46
N LEU A 125 20.60 23.66 11.53
CA LEU A 125 19.23 23.17 11.52
C LEU A 125 18.32 24.08 10.68
N ASP A 126 18.49 25.40 10.72
CA ASP A 126 17.74 26.32 9.87
C ASP A 126 18.08 26.16 8.38
N ARG A 127 19.36 26.02 8.05
CA ARG A 127 19.79 25.68 6.67
C ARG A 127 19.18 24.38 6.17
N ALA A 128 19.05 23.37 7.04
CA ALA A 128 18.40 22.11 6.68
C ALA A 128 16.88 22.31 6.51
N ARG A 129 16.25 23.09 7.38
CA ARG A 129 14.82 23.42 7.30
C ARG A 129 14.45 24.14 6.00
N GLU A 130 15.27 25.09 5.55
CA GLU A 130 15.06 25.82 4.28
C GLU A 130 15.09 24.89 3.05
N ARG A 131 15.78 23.76 3.14
CA ARG A 131 15.90 22.76 2.07
C ARG A 131 14.81 21.69 2.10
N LEU A 132 13.98 21.69 3.15
CA LEU A 132 12.94 20.69 3.35
C LEU A 132 11.87 20.80 2.26
N ARG A 133 11.69 19.71 1.50
CA ARG A 133 10.74 19.66 0.38
C ARG A 133 9.36 19.24 0.85
N GLY A 134 8.63 20.21 1.40
CA GLY A 134 7.22 20.07 1.78
C GLY A 134 6.99 20.09 3.29
N ASP A 135 5.82 20.60 3.67
CA ASP A 135 5.32 20.65 5.04
C ASP A 135 3.93 19.99 5.10
N GLY A 136 3.56 19.53 6.29
CA GLY A 136 2.38 18.71 6.47
C GLY A 136 2.20 18.19 7.88
N ALA A 137 1.04 17.61 8.13
CA ALA A 137 0.75 16.98 9.42
C ALA A 137 1.59 15.71 9.59
N VAL A 138 2.28 15.59 10.72
CA VAL A 138 3.07 14.42 11.08
C VAL A 138 2.20 13.45 11.89
N VAL A 139 2.17 12.20 11.47
CA VAL A 139 1.35 11.14 12.07
C VAL A 139 2.26 9.96 12.46
N GLY A 140 2.09 9.49 13.70
CA GLY A 140 2.72 8.27 14.20
C GLY A 140 2.07 7.01 13.61
N CYS A 141 2.35 5.85 14.20
CA CYS A 141 1.61 4.63 13.91
C CYS A 141 0.77 4.26 15.14
N ASP A 142 -0.49 4.62 15.11
CA ASP A 142 -1.45 4.55 16.21
C ASP A 142 -2.88 4.29 15.70
N ALA A 143 -3.87 4.28 16.62
CA ALA A 143 -5.28 4.04 16.30
C ALA A 143 -5.90 5.11 15.37
N ALA A 144 -5.37 6.33 15.33
CA ALA A 144 -5.89 7.42 14.50
C ALA A 144 -5.30 7.40 13.08
N THR A 145 -4.19 6.69 12.90
CA THR A 145 -3.39 6.68 11.67
C THR A 145 -4.18 6.29 10.41
N PRO A 146 -4.98 5.19 10.38
CA PRO A 146 -5.72 4.82 9.19
C PRO A 146 -6.71 5.91 8.73
N LYS A 147 -7.49 6.45 9.68
CA LYS A 147 -8.45 7.55 9.44
C LYS A 147 -7.74 8.79 8.91
N ALA A 148 -6.62 9.18 9.53
CA ALA A 148 -5.85 10.37 9.15
C ALA A 148 -5.27 10.26 7.73
N VAL A 149 -4.60 9.15 7.42
CA VAL A 149 -3.97 8.92 6.10
C VAL A 149 -5.02 8.89 5.00
N LEU A 150 -6.09 8.11 5.13
CA LEU A 150 -7.10 7.97 4.07
C LEU A 150 -7.92 9.24 3.87
N THR A 151 -8.24 9.96 4.95
CA THR A 151 -8.90 11.27 4.83
C THR A 151 -8.00 12.26 4.08
N HIS A 152 -6.69 12.23 4.34
CA HIS A 152 -5.74 13.10 3.65
C HIS A 152 -5.60 12.73 2.16
N VAL A 153 -5.47 11.45 1.82
CA VAL A 153 -5.42 10.99 0.42
C VAL A 153 -6.71 11.32 -0.32
N TRP A 154 -7.87 11.10 0.31
CA TRP A 154 -9.16 11.48 -0.27
C TRP A 154 -9.24 12.99 -0.50
N ARG A 155 -8.82 13.83 0.45
CA ARG A 155 -8.81 15.30 0.28
C ARG A 155 -7.94 15.74 -0.88
N ALA A 156 -6.77 15.10 -1.07
CA ALA A 156 -5.87 15.41 -2.18
C ALA A 156 -6.53 15.05 -3.54
N VAL A 157 -7.11 13.87 -3.66
CA VAL A 157 -7.84 13.44 -4.88
C VAL A 157 -9.09 14.29 -5.12
N HIS A 158 -9.84 14.61 -4.06
CA HIS A 158 -11.02 15.48 -4.13
C HIS A 158 -10.66 16.89 -4.59
N ALA A 159 -9.53 17.45 -4.14
CA ALA A 159 -9.05 18.75 -4.62
C ALA A 159 -8.67 18.73 -6.11
N ASP A 160 -8.04 17.66 -6.59
CA ASP A 160 -7.72 17.47 -8.02
C ASP A 160 -8.98 17.35 -8.88
N LYS A 161 -9.98 16.58 -8.42
CA LYS A 161 -11.30 16.50 -9.07
C LYS A 161 -12.02 17.85 -9.07
N ALA A 162 -11.98 18.59 -7.95
CA ALA A 162 -12.58 19.93 -7.85
C ALA A 162 -11.96 20.92 -8.85
N LEU A 163 -10.63 20.88 -9.03
CA LEU A 163 -9.94 21.72 -10.02
C LEU A 163 -10.39 21.39 -11.45
N THR A 164 -10.48 20.11 -11.78
CA THR A 164 -10.94 19.65 -13.10
C THR A 164 -12.39 20.04 -13.36
N PHE A 165 -13.26 19.85 -12.36
CA PHE A 165 -14.65 20.27 -12.39
C PHE A 165 -14.80 21.76 -12.66
N ARG A 166 -14.12 22.60 -11.86
CA ARG A 166 -14.21 24.07 -11.99
C ARG A 166 -13.70 24.55 -13.34
N LYS A 167 -12.57 24.03 -13.83
CA LYS A 167 -12.08 24.37 -15.18
C LYS A 167 -13.14 24.14 -16.26
N LYS A 168 -13.91 23.06 -16.14
CA LYS A 168 -14.99 22.74 -17.08
C LYS A 168 -16.20 23.66 -16.89
N VAL A 169 -16.71 23.77 -15.67
CA VAL A 169 -17.94 24.52 -15.35
C VAL A 169 -17.75 26.02 -15.51
N ASP A 170 -16.68 26.59 -14.94
CA ASP A 170 -16.38 28.03 -15.04
C ASP A 170 -16.11 28.43 -16.50
N GLY A 171 -15.47 27.54 -17.27
CA GLY A 171 -15.26 27.74 -18.71
C GLY A 171 -16.59 27.80 -19.49
N LEU A 172 -17.55 26.94 -19.15
CA LEU A 172 -18.89 26.97 -19.75
C LEU A 172 -19.68 28.20 -19.30
N ILE A 173 -19.62 28.55 -18.01
CA ILE A 173 -20.27 29.76 -17.47
C ILE A 173 -19.77 31.00 -18.22
N LEU A 174 -18.46 31.12 -18.43
CA LEU A 174 -17.87 32.24 -19.18
C LEU A 174 -18.40 32.26 -20.62
N ARG A 175 -18.33 31.14 -21.35
CA ARG A 175 -18.79 31.05 -22.75
C ARG A 175 -20.28 31.40 -22.90
N LEU A 176 -21.13 30.88 -22.01
CA LEU A 176 -22.56 31.18 -22.02
C LEU A 176 -22.85 32.64 -21.66
N SER A 177 -22.14 33.17 -20.66
CA SER A 177 -22.25 34.59 -20.27
C SER A 177 -21.85 35.51 -21.42
N ASP A 178 -20.83 35.15 -22.19
CA ASP A 178 -20.38 35.93 -23.35
C ASP A 178 -21.40 35.87 -24.50
N ILE A 179 -22.09 34.75 -24.71
CA ILE A 179 -23.21 34.65 -25.66
C ILE A 179 -24.33 35.63 -25.27
N LEU A 180 -24.73 35.64 -23.98
CA LEU A 180 -25.78 36.54 -23.50
C LEU A 180 -25.33 38.01 -23.52
N LYS A 181 -24.07 38.29 -23.18
CA LYS A 181 -23.51 39.66 -23.28
C LYS A 181 -23.48 40.13 -24.73
N ALA A 182 -23.06 39.29 -25.67
CA ALA A 182 -23.04 39.64 -27.08
C ALA A 182 -24.45 39.91 -27.63
N ASP A 183 -25.46 39.18 -27.17
CA ASP A 183 -26.86 39.50 -27.48
C ASP A 183 -27.31 40.79 -26.78
N PHE A 184 -27.01 40.96 -25.49
CA PHE A 184 -27.37 42.18 -24.75
C PHE A 184 -26.78 43.43 -25.40
N MET A 185 -25.52 43.41 -25.84
CA MET A 185 -24.91 44.53 -26.59
C MET A 185 -25.64 44.88 -27.89
N LYS A 186 -26.51 44.00 -28.41
CA LYS A 186 -27.38 44.27 -29.55
C LYS A 186 -28.79 44.77 -29.14
N SER A 187 -29.10 44.87 -27.84
CA SER A 187 -30.45 45.21 -27.33
C SER A 187 -30.72 46.72 -27.30
N ASP A 188 -32.00 47.10 -27.23
CA ASP A 188 -32.41 48.50 -27.05
C ASP A 188 -31.96 49.04 -25.68
N GLU A 189 -31.87 48.19 -24.66
CA GLU A 189 -31.42 48.56 -23.31
C GLU A 189 -29.93 48.87 -23.25
N ALA A 190 -29.08 48.11 -23.96
CA ALA A 190 -27.64 48.38 -24.02
C ALA A 190 -27.30 49.63 -24.84
N HIS A 191 -28.11 49.96 -25.84
CA HIS A 191 -28.00 51.20 -26.62
C HIS A 191 -28.72 52.38 -25.99
N GLY A 192 -29.38 52.17 -24.84
CA GLY A 192 -30.04 53.24 -24.11
C GLY A 192 -29.04 54.27 -23.57
N PRO A 193 -29.47 55.54 -23.40
CA PRO A 193 -28.58 56.62 -22.99
C PRO A 193 -27.89 56.39 -21.64
N GLU A 194 -28.52 55.69 -20.70
CA GLU A 194 -27.90 55.37 -19.40
C GLU A 194 -26.83 54.27 -19.49
N ALA A 195 -27.06 53.23 -20.28
CA ALA A 195 -26.10 52.14 -20.47
C ALA A 195 -24.85 52.62 -21.24
N LEU A 196 -25.04 53.46 -22.27
CA LEU A 196 -23.93 54.10 -23.00
C LEU A 196 -23.10 55.02 -22.10
N LYS A 197 -23.76 55.78 -21.22
CA LYS A 197 -23.10 56.64 -20.23
C LYS A 197 -22.30 55.82 -19.21
N ALA A 198 -22.82 54.67 -18.77
CA ALA A 198 -22.11 53.78 -17.87
C ALA A 198 -20.89 53.10 -18.53
N ALA A 199 -20.98 52.75 -19.82
CA ALA A 199 -19.91 52.06 -20.56
C ALA A 199 -18.70 52.95 -20.89
N ILE A 200 -18.91 54.26 -21.16
CA ILE A 200 -17.86 55.21 -21.53
C ILE A 200 -17.12 55.78 -20.29
N GLY A 201 -17.70 55.64 -19.09
CA GLY A 201 -17.12 56.08 -17.84
C GLY A 201 -17.16 57.61 -17.63
N HIS A 202 -16.88 58.05 -16.40
CA HIS A 202 -17.12 59.44 -15.97
C HIS A 202 -16.13 60.48 -16.52
N ALA A 203 -15.07 60.08 -17.21
CA ALA A 203 -14.00 61.00 -17.63
C ALA A 203 -14.39 61.92 -18.80
N GLU A 204 -15.33 61.53 -19.67
CA GLU A 204 -15.75 62.31 -20.86
C GLU A 204 -17.27 62.52 -20.98
N SER A 205 -18.03 62.29 -19.91
CA SER A 205 -19.49 62.32 -19.91
C SER A 205 -20.14 63.68 -20.23
N ALA A 206 -19.39 64.79 -20.19
CA ALA A 206 -19.95 66.12 -20.42
C ALA A 206 -19.96 66.56 -21.89
N ALA A 207 -19.24 65.86 -22.78
CA ALA A 207 -19.06 66.24 -24.18
C ALA A 207 -19.92 65.41 -25.17
N ILE A 208 -20.56 64.34 -24.72
CA ILE A 208 -21.31 63.39 -25.56
C ILE A 208 -22.80 63.48 -25.23
N ASP A 209 -23.63 63.76 -26.25
CA ASP A 209 -25.08 63.62 -26.15
C ASP A 209 -25.47 62.15 -26.35
N PHE A 210 -25.61 61.43 -25.23
CA PHE A 210 -25.96 60.01 -25.22
C PHE A 210 -27.37 59.73 -25.77
N GLY A 211 -28.27 60.73 -25.78
CA GLY A 211 -29.59 60.61 -26.40
C GLY A 211 -29.49 60.57 -27.92
N ALA A 212 -28.73 61.50 -28.50
CA ALA A 212 -28.47 61.53 -29.93
C ALA A 212 -27.67 60.29 -30.41
N LEU A 213 -26.73 59.80 -29.60
CA LEU A 213 -25.95 58.60 -29.90
C LEU A 213 -26.83 57.33 -29.89
N SER A 214 -27.73 57.22 -28.89
CA SER A 214 -28.75 56.17 -28.82
C SER A 214 -29.63 56.15 -30.07
N ASP A 215 -30.11 57.32 -30.52
CA ASP A 215 -30.95 57.44 -31.71
C ASP A 215 -30.24 57.02 -33.02
N ILE A 216 -28.92 57.26 -33.11
CA ILE A 216 -28.11 56.84 -34.26
C ILE A 216 -27.92 55.33 -34.26
N LEU A 217 -27.59 54.74 -33.11
CA LEU A 217 -27.40 53.28 -32.96
C LEU A 217 -28.72 52.53 -33.17
N ALA A 218 -29.85 53.11 -32.74
CA ALA A 218 -31.18 52.58 -32.99
C ALA A 218 -31.54 52.48 -34.50
N ARG A 219 -30.88 53.23 -35.38
CA ARG A 219 -31.09 53.18 -36.85
C ARG A 219 -30.21 52.14 -37.56
N ALA A 220 -29.11 51.70 -36.94
CA ALA A 220 -28.13 50.79 -37.53
C ALA A 220 -28.31 49.31 -37.09
N ARG A 221 -29.56 48.92 -36.80
CA ARG A 221 -29.91 47.63 -36.17
C ARG A 221 -29.53 46.41 -37.02
N PRO A 222 -28.76 45.46 -36.46
CA PRO A 222 -28.72 44.10 -36.96
C PRO A 222 -30.01 43.36 -36.57
N VAL A 223 -30.61 42.60 -37.50
CA VAL A 223 -31.82 41.77 -37.28
C VAL A 223 -31.50 40.44 -36.56
N ASP A 224 -30.23 40.21 -36.23
CA ASP A 224 -29.70 38.94 -35.72
C ASP A 224 -29.66 38.90 -34.17
N ARG A 225 -30.86 38.91 -33.57
CA ARG A 225 -31.10 38.70 -32.13
C ARG A 225 -31.23 37.21 -31.81
N LEU A 226 -30.83 36.81 -30.60
CA LEU A 226 -31.10 35.47 -30.12
C LEU A 226 -32.61 35.27 -29.88
N PRO A 227 -33.18 34.11 -30.27
CA PRO A 227 -34.54 33.74 -29.89
C PRO A 227 -34.75 33.75 -28.37
N GLU A 228 -35.93 34.17 -27.91
CA GLU A 228 -36.24 34.28 -26.47
C GLU A 228 -36.11 32.95 -25.73
N ASP A 229 -36.51 31.84 -26.37
CA ASP A 229 -36.37 30.49 -25.82
C ASP A 229 -34.90 30.13 -25.58
N ARG A 230 -34.00 30.57 -26.46
CA ARG A 230 -32.55 30.36 -26.32
C ARG A 230 -31.98 31.19 -25.17
N VAL A 231 -32.41 32.44 -25.03
CA VAL A 231 -31.99 33.30 -23.89
C VAL A 231 -32.43 32.69 -22.56
N GLN A 232 -33.70 32.25 -22.47
CA GLN A 232 -34.22 31.59 -21.27
C GLN A 232 -33.46 30.30 -20.93
N ARG A 233 -33.19 29.47 -21.95
CA ARG A 233 -32.45 28.21 -21.78
C ARG A 233 -31.01 28.42 -21.31
N ILE A 234 -30.29 29.38 -21.90
CA ILE A 234 -28.94 29.74 -21.47
C ILE A 234 -28.96 30.34 -20.05
N GLY A 235 -29.93 31.20 -19.76
CA GLY A 235 -30.11 31.78 -18.42
C GLY A 235 -30.38 30.72 -17.35
N TRP A 236 -31.23 29.73 -17.64
CA TRP A 236 -31.47 28.59 -16.75
C TRP A 236 -30.20 27.77 -16.52
N ALA A 237 -29.48 27.40 -17.59
CA ALA A 237 -28.24 26.65 -17.48
C ALA A 237 -27.17 27.40 -16.64
N LEU A 238 -27.02 28.70 -16.86
CA LEU A 238 -26.13 29.55 -16.06
C LEU A 238 -26.50 29.58 -14.58
N SER A 239 -27.80 29.69 -14.27
CA SER A 239 -28.31 29.70 -12.90
C SER A 239 -27.96 28.39 -12.17
N VAL A 240 -28.24 27.25 -12.80
CA VAL A 240 -27.95 25.92 -12.23
C VAL A 240 -26.45 25.69 -12.07
N LEU A 241 -25.64 25.99 -13.10
CA LEU A 241 -24.19 25.79 -13.05
C LEU A 241 -23.51 26.67 -11.99
N SER A 242 -23.96 27.91 -11.83
CA SER A 242 -23.40 28.84 -10.84
C SER A 242 -23.90 28.56 -9.42
N GLY A 243 -25.09 27.97 -9.29
CA GLY A 243 -25.72 27.62 -8.01
C GLY A 243 -25.36 26.22 -7.48
N GLN A 244 -24.53 25.45 -8.19
CA GLN A 244 -24.15 24.10 -7.80
C GLN A 244 -23.49 24.04 -6.41
N ARG A 245 -23.76 22.96 -5.66
CA ARG A 245 -23.25 22.79 -4.29
C ARG A 245 -22.29 21.60 -4.12
N PHE A 246 -21.90 20.94 -5.21
CA PHE A 246 -21.09 19.73 -5.18
C PHE A 246 -19.64 20.03 -4.76
N TYR A 247 -19.03 21.05 -5.35
CA TYR A 247 -17.72 21.53 -4.94
C TYR A 247 -17.83 22.94 -4.38
N GLY A 248 -17.25 23.15 -3.19
CA GLY A 248 -17.19 24.48 -2.57
C GLY A 248 -16.27 25.45 -3.33
N PRO A 249 -16.17 26.71 -2.88
CA PRO A 249 -15.28 27.70 -3.50
C PRO A 249 -13.80 27.29 -3.39
N VAL A 250 -12.93 27.96 -4.16
CA VAL A 250 -11.47 27.73 -4.10
C VAL A 250 -10.97 27.98 -2.68
N ARG A 251 -10.01 27.18 -2.18
CA ARG A 251 -9.38 27.39 -0.87
C ARG A 251 -8.94 28.86 -0.74
N GLY A 252 -9.42 29.55 0.28
CA GLY A 252 -9.11 30.96 0.54
C GLY A 252 -10.10 31.97 -0.07
N SER A 253 -11.11 31.53 -0.82
CA SER A 253 -12.26 32.36 -1.19
C SER A 253 -13.33 32.22 -0.11
N GLU A 254 -13.74 33.33 0.49
CA GLU A 254 -14.89 33.36 1.39
C GLU A 254 -16.17 33.07 0.59
N LEU A 255 -17.12 32.35 1.21
CA LEU A 255 -18.47 32.22 0.67
C LEU A 255 -19.09 33.62 0.64
N LEU A 256 -19.57 34.06 -0.51
CA LEU A 256 -20.33 35.31 -0.56
C LEU A 256 -21.57 35.18 0.35
N PRO A 257 -21.95 36.24 1.08
CA PRO A 257 -23.16 36.23 1.89
C PRO A 257 -24.39 35.82 1.06
N GLY A 258 -25.06 34.74 1.45
CA GLY A 258 -26.25 34.21 0.78
C GLY A 258 -26.02 33.02 -0.17
N GLN A 259 -24.78 32.58 -0.39
CA GLN A 259 -24.54 31.32 -1.12
C GLN A 259 -24.76 30.08 -0.22
N PRO A 260 -25.44 29.03 -0.71
CA PRO A 260 -25.70 27.83 0.06
C PRO A 260 -24.41 27.05 0.33
N GLU A 261 -24.30 26.47 1.54
CA GLU A 261 -23.11 25.70 1.92
C GLU A 261 -22.90 24.47 1.01
N PRO A 262 -21.64 24.16 0.65
CA PRO A 262 -21.32 22.97 -0.12
C PRO A 262 -21.72 21.68 0.60
N HIS A 263 -22.04 20.65 -0.18
CA HIS A 263 -22.39 19.34 0.37
C HIS A 263 -21.21 18.69 1.09
N ARG A 264 -21.49 18.04 2.23
CA ARG A 264 -20.52 17.19 2.93
C ARG A 264 -20.44 15.81 2.27
N TYR A 265 -19.22 15.32 2.08
CA TYR A 265 -18.94 14.01 1.46
C TYR A 265 -18.17 13.04 2.35
N VAL A 266 -17.89 13.41 3.60
CA VAL A 266 -17.22 12.53 4.57
C VAL A 266 -18.24 12.12 5.63
N PHE A 267 -18.46 10.81 5.78
CA PHE A 267 -19.49 10.21 6.64
C PHE A 267 -18.86 9.20 7.60
N GLU A 268 -19.57 8.92 8.68
CA GLU A 268 -19.20 7.89 9.67
C GLU A 268 -20.18 6.70 9.62
N SER A 269 -21.12 6.69 8.66
CA SER A 269 -22.06 5.60 8.40
C SER A 269 -22.28 5.42 6.89
N CYS A 270 -22.38 4.17 6.45
CA CYS A 270 -22.73 3.84 5.07
C CYS A 270 -24.20 4.17 4.78
N ALA A 271 -25.09 3.99 5.76
CA ALA A 271 -26.49 4.35 5.61
C ALA A 271 -26.66 5.86 5.37
N GLU A 272 -25.98 6.70 6.16
CA GLU A 272 -26.01 8.16 5.99
C GLU A 272 -25.50 8.58 4.60
N ALA A 273 -24.41 7.96 4.13
CA ALA A 273 -23.82 8.26 2.82
C ALA A 273 -24.79 7.91 1.67
N LEU A 274 -25.44 6.74 1.73
CA LEU A 274 -26.43 6.31 0.73
C LEU A 274 -27.67 7.21 0.74
N ASP A 275 -28.16 7.59 1.91
CA ASP A 275 -29.30 8.50 2.03
C ASP A 275 -28.97 9.93 1.60
N ALA A 276 -27.73 10.40 1.85
CA ALA A 276 -27.25 11.67 1.32
C ALA A 276 -27.18 11.65 -0.21
N TYR A 277 -26.72 10.54 -0.81
CA TYR A 277 -26.73 10.38 -2.27
C TYR A 277 -28.16 10.44 -2.83
N ARG A 278 -29.09 9.64 -2.29
CA ARG A 278 -30.50 9.62 -2.71
C ARG A 278 -31.16 11.00 -2.63
N ARG A 279 -30.91 11.75 -1.55
CA ARG A 279 -31.44 13.11 -1.38
C ARG A 279 -30.90 14.12 -2.39
N ARG A 280 -29.66 13.92 -2.89
CA ARG A 280 -28.99 14.81 -3.84
C ARG A 280 -29.27 14.46 -5.30
N LEU A 281 -29.85 13.30 -5.56
CA LEU A 281 -30.03 12.77 -6.90
C LEU A 281 -30.86 13.69 -7.82
N PRO A 282 -31.95 14.34 -7.35
CA PRO A 282 -32.64 15.35 -8.18
C PRO A 282 -31.76 16.55 -8.57
N GLU A 283 -30.92 17.03 -7.64
CA GLU A 283 -29.97 18.13 -7.89
C GLU A 283 -28.89 17.70 -8.90
N VAL A 284 -28.43 16.44 -8.83
CA VAL A 284 -27.48 15.86 -9.78
C VAL A 284 -28.09 15.78 -11.19
N VAL A 285 -29.32 15.29 -11.31
CA VAL A 285 -30.03 15.20 -12.60
C VAL A 285 -30.22 16.60 -13.20
N GLU A 286 -30.65 17.58 -12.40
CA GLU A 286 -30.80 18.96 -12.86
C GLU A 286 -29.47 19.56 -13.34
N PHE A 287 -28.39 19.35 -12.57
CA PHE A 287 -27.05 19.80 -12.94
C PHE A 287 -26.55 19.18 -14.24
N VAL A 288 -26.72 17.87 -14.42
CA VAL A 288 -26.26 17.18 -15.65
C VAL A 288 -27.05 17.65 -16.87
N ARG A 289 -28.36 17.89 -16.73
CA ARG A 289 -29.17 18.50 -17.81
C ARG A 289 -28.68 19.90 -18.15
N ALA A 290 -28.38 20.73 -17.15
CA ALA A 290 -27.83 22.06 -17.36
C ALA A 290 -26.44 22.02 -18.00
N LEU A 291 -25.57 21.11 -17.57
CA LEU A 291 -24.24 20.91 -18.12
C LEU A 291 -24.30 20.50 -19.61
N THR A 292 -25.14 19.52 -19.94
CA THR A 292 -25.33 19.04 -21.32
C THR A 292 -25.89 20.15 -22.21
N THR A 293 -26.87 20.89 -21.70
CA THR A 293 -27.44 22.06 -22.39
C THR A 293 -26.38 23.12 -22.63
N ALA A 294 -25.56 23.43 -21.61
CA ALA A 294 -24.49 24.41 -21.70
C ALA A 294 -23.42 24.03 -22.73
N GLU A 295 -23.00 22.76 -22.78
CA GLU A 295 -22.05 22.26 -23.77
C GLU A 295 -22.60 22.41 -25.20
N LEU A 296 -23.84 21.99 -25.42
CA LEU A 296 -24.51 22.09 -26.72
C LEU A 296 -24.72 23.53 -27.18
N GLU A 297 -25.09 24.43 -26.26
CA GLU A 297 -25.28 25.85 -26.54
C GLU A 297 -23.96 26.59 -26.81
N ALA A 298 -22.94 26.33 -26.00
CA ALA A 298 -21.63 26.93 -26.14
C ALA A 298 -20.98 26.54 -27.48
N ASP A 299 -21.25 25.33 -27.98
CA ASP A 299 -20.79 24.84 -29.28
C ASP A 299 -21.72 25.19 -30.45
N GLY A 300 -22.87 25.83 -30.19
CA GLY A 300 -23.87 26.16 -31.23
C GLY A 300 -24.53 24.93 -31.88
N LYS A 301 -24.50 23.78 -31.21
CA LYS A 301 -25.03 22.49 -31.70
C LYS A 301 -26.43 22.20 -31.18
N TYR A 302 -26.98 23.02 -30.28
CA TYR A 302 -28.29 22.79 -29.70
C TYR A 302 -29.41 22.86 -30.75
N ARG A 303 -30.22 21.80 -30.83
CA ARG A 303 -31.36 21.68 -31.74
C ARG A 303 -32.63 21.43 -30.92
N PRO A 304 -33.53 22.42 -30.75
CA PRO A 304 -34.73 22.29 -29.90
C PRO A 304 -35.56 21.03 -30.20
N ALA A 305 -35.85 20.79 -31.49
CA ALA A 305 -36.65 19.64 -31.91
C ALA A 305 -36.03 18.26 -31.58
N GLN A 306 -34.71 18.19 -31.37
CA GLN A 306 -34.01 16.93 -31.05
C GLN A 306 -33.69 16.82 -29.56
N HIS A 307 -33.26 17.90 -28.93
CA HIS A 307 -32.73 17.88 -27.57
C HIS A 307 -33.79 18.15 -26.51
N ASP A 308 -34.82 18.97 -26.78
CA ASP A 308 -35.84 19.27 -25.77
C ASP A 308 -36.60 18.01 -25.31
N PRO A 309 -37.03 17.09 -26.21
CA PRO A 309 -37.72 15.87 -25.77
C PRO A 309 -36.82 14.95 -24.93
N VAL A 310 -35.54 14.84 -25.31
CA VAL A 310 -34.56 14.01 -24.60
C VAL A 310 -34.27 14.58 -23.21
N LEU A 311 -33.99 15.88 -23.13
CA LEU A 311 -33.70 16.56 -21.86
C LEU A 311 -34.94 16.66 -20.97
N ALA A 312 -36.16 16.62 -21.51
CA ALA A 312 -37.38 16.59 -20.72
C ALA A 312 -37.65 15.21 -20.09
N ALA A 313 -37.26 14.13 -20.78
CA ALA A 313 -37.39 12.76 -20.28
C ALA A 313 -36.19 12.29 -19.43
N PHE A 314 -35.07 13.02 -19.48
CA PHE A 314 -33.83 12.66 -18.80
C PHE A 314 -34.02 12.49 -17.28
N ASP A 315 -33.70 11.30 -16.78
CA ASP A 315 -33.82 10.96 -15.36
C ASP A 315 -32.54 10.32 -14.78
N GLU A 316 -32.67 9.76 -13.58
CA GLU A 316 -31.57 9.15 -12.83
C GLU A 316 -30.94 7.95 -13.57
N SER A 317 -31.71 7.24 -14.39
CA SER A 317 -31.28 6.06 -15.14
C SER A 317 -30.43 6.39 -16.37
N ASP A 318 -30.51 7.64 -16.85
CA ASP A 318 -29.75 8.15 -17.99
C ASP A 318 -28.35 8.68 -17.60
N LEU A 319 -28.04 8.74 -16.30
CA LEU A 319 -26.75 9.22 -15.80
C LEU A 319 -25.61 8.29 -16.24
N THR A 320 -24.67 8.84 -17.00
CA THR A 320 -23.47 8.10 -17.42
C THR A 320 -22.43 8.04 -16.31
N THR A 321 -21.56 7.02 -16.34
CA THR A 321 -20.45 6.87 -15.39
C THR A 321 -19.54 8.09 -15.37
N ASP A 322 -19.25 8.70 -16.53
CA ASP A 322 -18.39 9.88 -16.64
C ASP A 322 -19.02 11.11 -15.96
N GLN A 323 -20.33 11.29 -16.09
CA GLN A 323 -21.07 12.39 -15.44
C GLN A 323 -21.10 12.20 -13.92
N ILE A 324 -21.26 10.97 -13.43
CA ILE A 324 -21.21 10.65 -12.00
C ILE A 324 -19.79 10.87 -11.46
N THR A 325 -18.77 10.46 -12.22
CA THR A 325 -17.34 10.54 -11.85
C THR A 325 -16.83 11.97 -11.72
N LEU A 326 -17.42 12.89 -12.48
CA LEU A 326 -17.16 14.32 -12.41
C LEU A 326 -17.53 14.89 -11.02
N LEU A 327 -18.51 14.30 -10.35
CA LEU A 327 -18.98 14.72 -9.02
C LEU A 327 -18.08 14.14 -7.90
N PRO A 328 -18.15 14.71 -6.68
CA PRO A 328 -17.37 14.23 -5.55
C PRO A 328 -17.73 12.80 -5.14
N ALA A 329 -16.71 11.98 -4.91
CA ALA A 329 -16.85 10.67 -4.30
C ALA A 329 -17.08 10.79 -2.78
N ALA A 330 -18.02 10.03 -2.22
CA ALA A 330 -18.23 9.98 -0.78
C ALA A 330 -17.12 9.16 -0.10
N LEU A 331 -16.69 9.57 1.09
CA LEU A 331 -15.79 8.83 1.97
C LEU A 331 -16.55 8.41 3.22
N VAL A 332 -16.59 7.12 3.52
CA VAL A 332 -17.17 6.57 4.75
C VAL A 332 -16.03 6.00 5.60
N LEU A 333 -16.00 6.37 6.88
CA LEU A 333 -14.95 6.01 7.81
C LEU A 333 -15.56 5.14 8.92
N LEU A 334 -15.36 3.82 8.83
CA LEU A 334 -15.83 2.84 9.81
C LEU A 334 -14.66 2.27 10.61
N ARG A 335 -14.93 1.87 11.86
CA ARG A 335 -14.04 1.18 12.77
C ARG A 335 -14.74 -0.04 13.37
N ASP A 336 -14.20 -1.20 13.05
CA ASP A 336 -14.70 -2.50 13.49
C ASP A 336 -14.66 -2.63 15.02
N GLY A 337 -15.77 -3.06 15.61
CA GLY A 337 -15.96 -3.18 17.05
C GLY A 337 -16.55 -1.94 17.74
N ASP A 338 -16.35 -0.75 17.18
CA ASP A 338 -16.99 0.49 17.66
C ASP A 338 -18.34 0.73 16.96
N ASP A 339 -18.40 0.45 15.66
CA ASP A 339 -19.60 0.64 14.84
C ASP A 339 -20.56 -0.56 14.91
N ASP A 340 -21.84 -0.30 14.62
CA ASP A 340 -22.85 -1.36 14.53
C ASP A 340 -22.51 -2.35 13.41
N THR A 341 -22.58 -3.64 13.70
CA THR A 341 -22.48 -4.74 12.72
C THR A 341 -23.37 -4.56 11.48
N SER A 342 -24.50 -3.85 11.61
CA SER A 342 -25.36 -3.51 10.48
C SER A 342 -24.67 -2.61 9.43
N GLU A 343 -23.71 -1.78 9.84
CA GLU A 343 -22.93 -0.91 8.94
C GLU A 343 -22.01 -1.72 8.02
N THR A 344 -21.49 -2.87 8.48
CA THR A 344 -20.73 -3.77 7.60
C THR A 344 -21.61 -4.28 6.46
N VAL A 345 -22.87 -4.63 6.74
CA VAL A 345 -23.82 -5.05 5.70
C VAL A 345 -24.10 -3.90 4.73
N ARG A 346 -24.30 -2.68 5.26
CA ARG A 346 -24.49 -1.47 4.43
C ARG A 346 -23.26 -1.11 3.61
N ALA A 347 -22.06 -1.39 4.09
CA ALA A 347 -20.84 -1.24 3.31
C ALA A 347 -20.89 -2.13 2.05
N PHE A 348 -21.27 -3.40 2.17
CA PHE A 348 -21.40 -4.29 1.01
C PHE A 348 -22.53 -3.86 0.05
N GLU A 349 -23.63 -3.31 0.56
CA GLU A 349 -24.67 -2.68 -0.28
C GLU A 349 -24.09 -1.49 -1.07
N ALA A 350 -23.33 -0.62 -0.39
CA ALA A 350 -22.66 0.50 -1.04
C ALA A 350 -21.64 0.04 -2.09
N LEU A 351 -20.88 -1.03 -1.83
CA LEU A 351 -19.95 -1.62 -2.81
C LEU A 351 -20.67 -2.24 -4.02
N ALA A 352 -21.89 -2.77 -3.84
CA ALA A 352 -22.69 -3.30 -4.93
C ALA A 352 -23.41 -2.20 -5.75
N SER A 353 -23.54 -0.99 -5.21
CA SER A 353 -24.31 0.11 -5.83
C SER A 353 -23.65 0.73 -7.07
N SER A 354 -22.40 0.39 -7.38
CA SER A 354 -21.59 1.02 -8.45
C SER A 354 -21.41 2.55 -8.31
N LEU A 355 -21.76 3.11 -7.16
CA LEU A 355 -21.57 4.53 -6.85
C LEU A 355 -20.10 4.81 -6.48
N PRO A 356 -19.62 6.06 -6.69
CA PRO A 356 -18.27 6.48 -6.29
C PRO A 356 -18.19 6.67 -4.76
N ILE A 357 -18.31 5.58 -4.00
CA ILE A 357 -18.24 5.55 -2.54
C ILE A 357 -16.94 4.84 -2.13
N LYS A 358 -16.16 5.51 -1.27
CA LYS A 358 -14.91 5.02 -0.70
C LYS A 358 -15.17 4.65 0.75
N VAL A 359 -15.04 3.39 1.10
CA VAL A 359 -15.29 2.89 2.45
C VAL A 359 -13.97 2.47 3.08
N LEU A 360 -13.62 3.08 4.21
CA LEU A 360 -12.60 2.56 5.12
C LEU A 360 -13.29 1.70 6.16
N ILE A 361 -12.77 0.49 6.38
CA ILE A 361 -13.04 -0.31 7.58
C ILE A 361 -11.71 -0.50 8.29
N GLN A 362 -11.51 0.23 9.38
CA GLN A 362 -10.39 0.04 10.27
C GLN A 362 -10.66 -1.14 11.19
N THR A 363 -9.72 -2.09 11.27
CA THR A 363 -9.80 -3.22 12.20
C THR A 363 -8.71 -3.11 13.25
N ASP A 364 -9.07 -3.24 14.53
CA ASP A 364 -8.11 -3.24 15.63
C ASP A 364 -7.94 -4.64 16.25
N ASP A 365 -8.93 -5.53 16.12
CA ASP A 365 -8.89 -6.91 16.59
C ASP A 365 -9.13 -7.92 15.46
N ILE A 366 -8.06 -8.58 15.00
CA ILE A 366 -8.11 -9.62 13.97
C ILE A 366 -8.16 -11.04 14.55
N LEU A 367 -7.90 -11.20 15.85
CA LEU A 367 -7.91 -12.51 16.53
C LEU A 367 -9.28 -12.87 17.07
N GLY A 368 -10.15 -11.87 17.27
CA GLY A 368 -11.51 -12.04 17.74
C GLY A 368 -11.61 -12.51 19.19
N ALA A 369 -12.83 -12.54 19.72
CA ALA A 369 -13.06 -12.93 21.10
C ALA A 369 -12.68 -14.39 21.37
N THR A 370 -12.06 -14.64 22.52
CA THR A 370 -11.80 -16.01 23.04
C THR A 370 -12.73 -16.37 24.20
N SER A 371 -13.65 -15.47 24.58
CA SER A 371 -14.62 -15.66 25.67
C SER A 371 -15.99 -15.04 25.30
N PRO A 372 -17.11 -15.78 25.42
CA PRO A 372 -17.16 -17.22 25.65
C PRO A 372 -16.37 -17.96 24.58
N GLU A 373 -15.81 -19.13 24.91
CA GLU A 373 -14.88 -19.80 24.00
C GLU A 373 -15.60 -20.16 22.68
N PRO A 374 -15.14 -19.65 21.52
CA PRO A 374 -15.75 -19.96 20.25
C PRO A 374 -15.64 -21.45 19.92
N SER A 375 -16.50 -21.90 19.01
CA SER A 375 -16.36 -23.23 18.41
C SER A 375 -14.99 -23.35 17.71
N ARG A 376 -14.51 -24.60 17.58
CA ARG A 376 -13.22 -24.94 16.95
C ARG A 376 -13.01 -24.27 15.58
N GLN A 377 -14.10 -24.12 14.80
CA GLN A 377 -14.08 -23.50 13.47
C GLN A 377 -14.11 -21.96 13.50
N ALA A 378 -14.69 -21.35 14.53
CA ALA A 378 -14.81 -19.91 14.68
C ALA A 378 -13.64 -19.28 15.48
N PHE A 379 -12.85 -20.10 16.19
CA PHE A 379 -11.69 -19.65 16.97
C PHE A 379 -10.69 -18.88 16.10
N GLY A 380 -10.16 -17.75 16.56
CA GLY A 380 -9.24 -16.93 15.77
C GLY A 380 -9.86 -16.29 14.51
N GLY A 381 -11.18 -16.38 14.33
CA GLY A 381 -11.91 -15.91 13.15
C GLY A 381 -12.40 -14.46 13.27
N GLY A 382 -11.49 -13.51 13.49
CA GLY A 382 -11.83 -12.07 13.45
C GLY A 382 -12.27 -11.58 12.07
N SER A 383 -12.51 -10.27 11.93
CA SER A 383 -13.05 -9.60 10.72
C SER A 383 -12.11 -9.57 9.50
N ALA A 384 -11.01 -10.34 9.51
CA ALA A 384 -9.92 -10.32 8.54
C ALA A 384 -10.25 -10.79 7.11
N ARG A 385 -11.53 -10.90 6.73
CA ARG A 385 -11.96 -11.42 5.40
C ARG A 385 -12.85 -10.47 4.60
N LEU A 386 -13.08 -9.24 5.08
CA LEU A 386 -13.94 -8.26 4.42
C LEU A 386 -13.43 -7.90 3.02
N ALA A 387 -12.15 -7.58 2.87
CA ALA A 387 -11.57 -7.26 1.56
C ALA A 387 -11.63 -8.46 0.59
N ALA A 388 -11.45 -9.68 1.09
CA ALA A 388 -11.56 -10.89 0.27
C ALA A 388 -12.98 -11.14 -0.25
N MET A 389 -14.00 -10.79 0.53
CA MET A 389 -15.41 -10.82 0.10
C MET A 389 -15.71 -9.72 -0.91
N ALA A 390 -15.18 -8.51 -0.71
CA ALA A 390 -15.39 -7.39 -1.64
C ALA A 390 -14.85 -7.67 -3.04
N MET A 391 -13.73 -8.40 -3.16
CA MET A 391 -13.22 -8.87 -4.46
C MET A 391 -14.26 -9.69 -5.24
N GLY A 392 -15.14 -10.42 -4.56
CA GLY A 392 -16.19 -11.24 -5.19
C GLY A 392 -17.26 -10.42 -5.92
N THR A 393 -17.37 -9.11 -5.65
CA THR A 393 -18.26 -8.21 -6.39
C THR A 393 -17.79 -7.94 -7.82
N ASN A 394 -16.50 -8.16 -8.11
CA ASN A 394 -15.81 -7.87 -9.36
C ASN A 394 -15.83 -6.40 -9.83
N THR A 395 -16.60 -5.52 -9.19
CA THR A 395 -16.77 -4.10 -9.55
C THR A 395 -16.16 -3.15 -8.53
N ALA A 396 -15.98 -3.57 -7.29
CA ALA A 396 -15.35 -2.76 -6.26
C ALA A 396 -13.81 -2.92 -6.26
N PHE A 397 -13.10 -1.80 -6.16
CA PHE A 397 -11.69 -1.81 -5.79
C PHE A 397 -11.56 -2.29 -4.34
N ALA A 398 -10.60 -3.16 -4.04
CA ALA A 398 -10.38 -3.64 -2.67
C ALA A 398 -8.91 -3.60 -2.30
N LEU A 399 -8.57 -2.98 -1.18
CA LEU A 399 -7.23 -2.96 -0.61
C LEU A 399 -7.27 -3.43 0.82
N GLN A 400 -6.40 -4.37 1.15
CA GLN A 400 -6.13 -4.79 2.51
C GLN A 400 -4.68 -4.48 2.86
N ALA A 401 -4.42 -3.80 3.97
CA ALA A 401 -3.06 -3.49 4.41
C ALA A 401 -2.99 -3.28 5.92
N SER A 402 -1.86 -3.58 6.55
CA SER A 402 -1.60 -3.12 7.92
C SER A 402 -1.08 -1.68 7.92
N SER A 403 -1.19 -0.99 9.05
CA SER A 403 -0.68 0.38 9.19
C SER A 403 0.82 0.46 8.91
N ALA A 404 1.58 -0.58 9.25
CA ALA A 404 2.99 -0.69 8.91
C ALA A 404 3.28 -0.66 7.39
N HIS A 405 2.32 -1.09 6.56
CA HIS A 405 2.47 -1.17 5.09
C HIS A 405 1.83 0.00 4.33
N LEU A 406 1.20 0.98 4.99
CA LEU A 406 0.49 2.08 4.32
C LEU A 406 1.40 2.86 3.36
N TYR A 407 2.66 3.13 3.71
CA TYR A 407 3.58 3.82 2.82
C TYR A 407 3.99 2.98 1.60
N ARG A 408 4.17 1.67 1.78
CA ARG A 408 4.47 0.74 0.67
C ARG A 408 3.27 0.63 -0.28
N MET A 409 2.06 0.74 0.25
CA MET A 409 0.79 0.70 -0.48
C MET A 409 0.31 2.07 -0.98
N ARG A 410 1.10 3.14 -0.84
CA ARG A 410 0.68 4.52 -1.16
C ARG A 410 0.12 4.67 -2.58
N ASP A 411 0.74 4.01 -3.57
CA ASP A 411 0.32 4.13 -4.97
C ASP A 411 -1.01 3.41 -5.19
N ALA A 412 -1.19 2.25 -4.55
CA ALA A 412 -2.46 1.52 -4.57
C ALA A 412 -3.57 2.29 -3.83
N LEU A 413 -3.26 2.96 -2.72
CA LEU A 413 -4.19 3.84 -2.01
C LEU A 413 -4.66 4.99 -2.90
N VAL A 414 -3.74 5.68 -3.57
CA VAL A 414 -4.07 6.76 -4.50
C VAL A 414 -4.91 6.24 -5.68
N ARG A 415 -4.55 5.07 -6.26
CA ARG A 415 -5.35 4.44 -7.33
C ARG A 415 -6.77 4.13 -6.87
N GLY A 416 -6.95 3.49 -5.71
CA GLY A 416 -8.29 3.17 -5.18
C GLY A 416 -9.13 4.41 -4.89
N MET A 417 -8.50 5.49 -4.43
CA MET A 417 -9.17 6.77 -4.20
C MET A 417 -9.57 7.46 -5.51
N ARG A 418 -8.76 7.31 -6.57
CA ARG A 418 -9.04 7.81 -7.92
C ARG A 418 -10.01 6.95 -8.71
N TYR A 419 -10.15 5.66 -8.37
CA TYR A 419 -11.05 4.73 -9.05
C TYR A 419 -12.46 5.31 -9.16
N ASP A 420 -13.13 5.13 -10.29
CA ASP A 420 -14.41 5.78 -10.54
C ASP A 420 -15.59 5.06 -9.87
N GLY A 421 -15.42 3.77 -9.58
CA GLY A 421 -16.41 2.97 -8.86
C GLY A 421 -16.21 2.95 -7.33
N PRO A 422 -16.92 2.03 -6.66
CA PRO A 422 -16.81 1.85 -5.22
C PRO A 422 -15.44 1.28 -4.84
N ALA A 423 -14.92 1.68 -3.68
CA ALA A 423 -13.65 1.15 -3.16
C ALA A 423 -13.75 0.80 -1.67
N LEU A 424 -13.17 -0.32 -1.29
CA LEU A 424 -13.02 -0.76 0.10
C LEU A 424 -11.54 -0.74 0.51
N PHE A 425 -11.26 -0.11 1.64
CA PHE A 425 -9.96 -0.09 2.28
C PHE A 425 -10.09 -0.76 3.66
N CYS A 426 -9.56 -1.97 3.81
CA CYS A 426 -9.51 -2.68 5.09
C CYS A 426 -8.12 -2.49 5.71
N ILE A 427 -8.02 -1.68 6.76
CA ILE A 427 -6.73 -1.34 7.36
C ILE A 427 -6.63 -1.86 8.80
N TYR A 428 -5.63 -2.69 9.07
CA TYR A 428 -5.32 -3.12 10.44
C TYR A 428 -4.46 -2.07 11.14
N SER A 429 -4.93 -1.51 12.26
CA SER A 429 -4.20 -0.43 12.97
C SER A 429 -2.99 -0.96 13.76
N GLY A 430 -3.09 -2.17 14.32
CA GLY A 430 -2.16 -2.67 15.32
C GLY A 430 -2.32 -2.02 16.71
N ALA A 431 -3.23 -1.07 16.88
CA ALA A 431 -3.48 -0.37 18.13
C ALA A 431 -4.61 -1.07 18.90
N THR A 432 -4.29 -2.21 19.52
CA THR A 432 -5.23 -2.98 20.36
C THR A 432 -4.88 -2.88 21.85
N PRO A 433 -5.86 -2.76 22.75
CA PRO A 433 -5.61 -2.84 24.19
C PRO A 433 -5.26 -4.25 24.68
N THR A 434 -5.44 -5.30 23.85
CA THR A 434 -5.22 -6.69 24.26
C THR A 434 -3.75 -7.14 24.23
N VAL A 435 -2.86 -6.32 23.67
CA VAL A 435 -1.42 -6.59 23.56
C VAL A 435 -0.66 -5.49 24.29
N GLU A 436 -0.13 -5.78 25.46
CA GLU A 436 0.54 -4.79 26.30
C GLU A 436 2.05 -4.65 25.98
N GLY A 437 2.50 -3.41 25.89
CA GLY A 437 3.92 -3.03 25.75
C GLY A 437 4.59 -3.40 24.43
N VAL A 438 3.80 -3.68 23.39
CA VAL A 438 4.25 -3.80 22.00
C VAL A 438 3.76 -2.58 21.23
N ALA A 439 4.64 -1.87 20.54
CA ALA A 439 4.26 -0.70 19.76
C ALA A 439 3.29 -1.09 18.62
N PRO A 440 2.25 -0.28 18.31
CA PRO A 440 1.26 -0.61 17.27
C PRO A 440 1.87 -0.92 15.91
N TYR A 441 2.94 -0.22 15.52
CA TYR A 441 3.68 -0.50 14.29
C TYR A 441 4.21 -1.94 14.24
N LEU A 442 4.84 -2.40 15.32
CA LEU A 442 5.43 -3.74 15.37
C LEU A 442 4.34 -4.82 15.30
N LEU A 443 3.22 -4.61 15.99
CA LEU A 443 2.08 -5.53 15.92
C LEU A 443 1.43 -5.53 14.53
N ALA A 444 1.28 -4.37 13.89
CA ALA A 444 0.78 -4.23 12.54
C ALA A 444 1.69 -4.93 11.50
N ALA A 445 3.01 -4.80 11.64
CA ALA A 445 3.97 -5.51 10.81
C ALA A 445 3.86 -7.03 11.02
N ALA A 446 3.84 -7.47 12.28
CA ALA A 446 3.70 -8.88 12.66
C ALA A 446 2.41 -9.52 12.11
N ALA A 447 1.29 -8.80 12.07
CA ALA A 447 0.05 -9.31 11.47
C ALA A 447 0.22 -9.65 9.97
N THR A 448 0.99 -8.86 9.22
CA THR A 448 1.28 -9.15 7.81
C THR A 448 2.25 -10.32 7.66
N GLU A 449 3.32 -10.34 8.46
CA GLU A 449 4.33 -11.40 8.41
C GLU A 449 3.78 -12.78 8.79
N SER A 450 2.92 -12.82 9.81
CA SER A 450 2.23 -14.02 10.29
C SER A 450 1.08 -14.49 9.40
N ARG A 451 0.84 -13.84 8.26
CA ARG A 451 -0.30 -14.07 7.37
C ARG A 451 -1.68 -13.92 8.03
N ALA A 452 -1.75 -13.35 9.25
CA ALA A 452 -3.01 -13.05 9.92
C ALA A 452 -3.78 -11.94 9.18
N PHE A 453 -3.04 -10.95 8.66
CA PHE A 453 -3.57 -9.83 7.88
C PHE A 453 -2.64 -9.52 6.69
N PRO A 454 -2.62 -10.38 5.65
CA PRO A 454 -1.78 -10.18 4.48
C PRO A 454 -2.19 -8.92 3.72
N THR A 455 -1.23 -8.27 3.08
CA THR A 455 -1.45 -7.05 2.31
C THR A 455 -1.75 -7.39 0.85
N PHE A 456 -2.79 -6.83 0.25
CA PHE A 456 -3.05 -7.04 -1.18
C PHE A 456 -3.90 -5.91 -1.76
N CYS A 457 -3.94 -5.82 -3.09
CA CYS A 457 -4.77 -4.91 -3.85
C CYS A 457 -5.51 -5.66 -4.95
N TYR A 458 -6.80 -5.36 -5.13
CA TYR A 458 -7.62 -5.75 -6.26
C TYR A 458 -8.15 -4.50 -6.94
N ASP A 459 -7.76 -4.30 -8.20
CA ASP A 459 -8.20 -3.21 -9.05
C ASP A 459 -8.99 -3.76 -10.25
N PRO A 460 -10.32 -3.64 -10.27
CA PRO A 460 -11.14 -4.15 -11.37
C PRO A 460 -10.89 -3.41 -12.70
N SER A 461 -10.32 -2.21 -12.67
CA SER A 461 -10.02 -1.40 -13.86
C SER A 461 -8.68 -1.71 -14.51
N ALA A 462 -7.79 -2.47 -13.85
CA ALA A 462 -6.41 -2.70 -14.30
C ALA A 462 -6.28 -3.64 -15.52
N GLY A 463 -7.37 -4.17 -16.06
CA GLY A 463 -7.35 -5.01 -17.26
C GLY A 463 -8.47 -6.03 -17.29
N PRO A 464 -8.46 -6.99 -18.23
CA PRO A 464 -9.48 -8.03 -18.33
C PRO A 464 -9.18 -9.29 -17.48
N ASP A 465 -7.93 -9.53 -17.09
CA ASP A 465 -7.47 -10.75 -16.44
C ASP A 465 -7.09 -10.56 -14.96
N TRP A 466 -7.00 -11.66 -14.21
CA TRP A 466 -6.65 -11.63 -12.78
C TRP A 466 -5.21 -11.19 -12.52
N ALA A 467 -4.27 -11.50 -13.40
CA ALA A 467 -2.85 -11.17 -13.20
C ALA A 467 -2.62 -9.66 -13.18
N ARG A 468 -3.40 -8.90 -13.96
CA ARG A 468 -3.36 -7.43 -13.94
C ARG A 468 -4.20 -6.83 -12.81
N ARG A 469 -5.30 -7.49 -12.43
CA ARG A 469 -6.24 -6.97 -11.42
C ARG A 469 -5.82 -7.21 -9.98
N PHE A 470 -5.02 -8.24 -9.69
CA PHE A 470 -4.71 -8.64 -8.32
C PHE A 470 -3.21 -8.60 -8.04
N ASP A 471 -2.82 -7.83 -7.02
CA ASP A 471 -1.44 -7.62 -6.59
C ASP A 471 -1.25 -8.08 -5.14
N LEU A 472 -0.31 -9.01 -4.95
CA LEU A 472 0.09 -9.59 -3.66
C LEU A 472 1.56 -9.25 -3.32
N SER A 473 2.27 -8.50 -4.18
CA SER A 473 3.73 -8.38 -4.18
C SER A 473 4.35 -7.74 -2.94
N THR A 474 3.56 -7.01 -2.15
CA THR A 474 4.04 -6.24 -0.99
C THR A 474 4.23 -7.06 0.28
N ASN A 475 3.92 -8.37 0.26
CA ASN A 475 4.17 -9.26 1.41
C ASN A 475 5.57 -9.87 1.36
N PRO A 476 6.22 -10.10 2.52
CA PRO A 476 7.49 -10.81 2.57
C PRO A 476 7.35 -12.28 2.19
N ALA A 477 8.42 -12.85 1.63
CA ALA A 477 8.58 -14.26 1.30
C ALA A 477 7.37 -14.84 0.56
N LEU A 478 7.02 -14.26 -0.60
CA LEU A 478 5.76 -14.50 -1.31
C LEU A 478 5.46 -15.97 -1.63
N GLU A 479 6.49 -16.78 -1.90
CA GLU A 479 6.32 -18.19 -2.23
C GLU A 479 6.35 -19.11 -1.00
N ALA A 480 6.81 -18.62 0.14
CA ALA A 480 6.90 -19.39 1.37
C ALA A 480 5.60 -19.35 2.17
N ASP A 481 5.33 -20.42 2.92
CA ASP A 481 4.23 -20.47 3.87
C ASP A 481 4.40 -19.39 4.95
N TRP A 482 5.62 -19.29 5.50
CA TRP A 482 6.01 -18.33 6.54
C TRP A 482 7.34 -17.65 6.21
N PRO A 483 7.51 -16.35 6.48
CA PRO A 483 8.83 -15.71 6.44
C PRO A 483 9.72 -16.27 7.55
N THR A 484 11.03 -16.34 7.29
CA THR A 484 12.04 -16.87 8.22
C THR A 484 13.12 -15.83 8.45
N TYR A 485 13.56 -15.67 9.70
CA TYR A 485 14.57 -14.70 10.09
C TYR A 485 15.61 -15.31 11.03
N PRO A 486 16.86 -14.80 10.99
CA PRO A 486 17.85 -15.15 11.99
C PRO A 486 17.43 -14.62 13.38
N LEU A 487 17.54 -15.49 14.38
CA LEU A 487 17.43 -15.17 15.80
C LEU A 487 18.78 -15.48 16.46
N ASP A 488 19.45 -14.44 16.92
CA ASP A 488 20.70 -14.54 17.67
C ASP A 488 20.40 -14.40 19.16
N TYR A 489 20.91 -15.34 19.96
CA TYR A 489 20.72 -15.34 21.41
C TYR A 489 21.90 -15.96 22.15
N GLU A 490 22.02 -15.64 23.43
CA GLU A 490 23.01 -16.20 24.33
C GLU A 490 22.34 -17.19 25.28
N ASP A 491 22.95 -18.36 25.46
CA ASP A 491 22.46 -19.36 26.41
C ASP A 491 22.89 -19.05 27.85
N GLY A 492 22.51 -19.92 28.80
CA GLY A 492 22.84 -19.74 30.21
C GLY A 492 24.34 -19.88 30.53
N ASP A 493 25.12 -20.44 29.62
CA ASP A 493 26.57 -20.65 29.74
C ASP A 493 27.37 -19.55 29.01
N GLY A 494 26.68 -18.54 28.45
CA GLY A 494 27.29 -17.42 27.74
C GLY A 494 27.67 -17.72 26.29
N GLN A 495 27.23 -18.85 25.73
CA GLN A 495 27.51 -19.20 24.34
C GLN A 495 26.49 -18.55 23.40
N ARG A 496 27.00 -17.99 22.30
CA ARG A 496 26.16 -17.37 21.26
C ARG A 496 25.65 -18.43 20.30
N HIS A 497 24.35 -18.41 20.06
CA HIS A 497 23.64 -19.25 19.11
C HIS A 497 22.94 -18.39 18.07
N SER A 498 22.88 -18.87 16.83
CA SER A 498 22.10 -18.27 15.76
C SER A 498 21.20 -19.34 15.14
N THR A 499 19.89 -19.10 15.13
CA THR A 499 18.90 -20.05 14.61
C THR A 499 17.95 -19.35 13.63
N GLN A 500 17.64 -20.00 12.52
CA GLN A 500 16.59 -19.54 11.61
C GLN A 500 15.21 -19.85 12.20
N THR A 501 14.40 -18.82 12.46
CA THR A 501 13.08 -18.93 13.08
C THR A 501 12.01 -18.41 12.14
N ALA A 502 11.01 -19.24 11.84
CA ALA A 502 9.84 -18.84 11.07
C ALA A 502 8.87 -18.02 11.93
N PHE A 503 8.27 -16.98 11.37
CA PHE A 503 7.23 -16.18 12.05
C PHE A 503 5.84 -16.60 11.55
N SER A 504 5.11 -17.34 12.39
CA SER A 504 3.80 -17.91 12.05
C SER A 504 2.63 -17.17 12.70
N TYR A 505 1.40 -17.54 12.34
CA TYR A 505 0.19 -17.08 13.04
C TYR A 505 0.24 -17.31 14.55
N ILE A 506 0.86 -18.41 14.99
CA ILE A 506 0.94 -18.77 16.41
C ILE A 506 1.82 -17.77 17.15
N ASP A 507 2.91 -17.31 16.52
CA ASP A 507 3.78 -16.28 17.07
C ASP A 507 3.02 -14.97 17.26
N PHE A 508 2.29 -14.54 16.25
CA PHE A 508 1.44 -13.36 16.36
C PHE A 508 0.36 -13.51 17.46
N ALA A 509 -0.34 -14.64 17.50
CA ALA A 509 -1.39 -14.90 18.49
C ALA A 509 -0.85 -14.92 19.93
N MET A 510 0.38 -15.40 20.16
CA MET A 510 0.96 -15.45 21.51
C MET A 510 1.12 -14.06 22.16
N CYS A 511 1.20 -12.99 21.35
CA CYS A 511 1.34 -11.62 21.83
C CYS A 511 0.10 -11.16 22.62
N ASP A 512 -1.08 -11.72 22.31
CA ASP A 512 -2.34 -11.29 22.86
C ASP A 512 -2.60 -11.98 24.22
N ALA A 513 -2.92 -11.18 25.24
CA ALA A 513 -3.15 -11.67 26.59
C ALA A 513 -4.25 -12.75 26.65
N ARG A 514 -5.23 -12.69 25.74
CA ARG A 514 -6.32 -13.69 25.64
C ARG A 514 -5.82 -15.07 25.22
N TYR A 515 -4.63 -15.15 24.61
CA TYR A 515 -4.03 -16.37 24.12
C TYR A 515 -3.02 -17.01 25.09
N ALA A 516 -2.71 -16.34 26.21
CA ALA A 516 -1.75 -16.83 27.22
C ALA A 516 -2.09 -18.23 27.77
N ARG A 517 -3.40 -18.58 27.87
CA ARG A 517 -3.82 -19.92 28.31
C ARG A 517 -3.58 -21.03 27.27
N TYR A 518 -3.41 -20.66 26.00
CA TYR A 518 -3.19 -21.58 24.88
C TYR A 518 -1.72 -21.68 24.48
N CYS A 519 -0.88 -20.74 24.94
CA CYS A 519 0.55 -20.71 24.72
C CYS A 519 1.29 -20.60 26.07
N GLN A 520 1.73 -21.73 26.63
CA GLN A 520 2.36 -21.75 27.96
C GLN A 520 3.87 -22.07 27.87
N PRO A 521 4.72 -21.39 28.64
CA PRO A 521 6.15 -21.66 28.65
C PRO A 521 6.41 -23.07 29.22
N ILE A 522 7.32 -23.79 28.59
CA ILE A 522 7.71 -25.16 28.96
C ILE A 522 9.03 -25.08 29.74
N ALA A 523 9.05 -25.71 30.92
CA ALA A 523 10.25 -25.77 31.74
C ALA A 523 11.40 -26.45 30.97
N LYS A 524 12.63 -25.95 31.15
CA LYS A 524 13.82 -26.51 30.48
C LYS A 524 14.02 -28.00 30.75
N SER A 525 13.60 -28.49 31.92
CA SER A 525 13.62 -29.92 32.29
C SER A 525 12.75 -30.80 31.39
N ASP A 526 11.72 -30.22 30.78
CA ASP A 526 10.72 -30.95 30.01
C ASP A 526 11.00 -30.88 28.50
N TRP A 527 12.14 -30.30 28.12
CA TRP A 527 12.57 -30.25 26.73
C TRP A 527 12.93 -31.66 26.25
N SER A 528 12.37 -32.06 25.10
CA SER A 528 12.60 -33.38 24.52
C SER A 528 12.79 -33.32 23.02
N ASP A 529 13.39 -34.36 22.45
CA ASP A 529 13.59 -34.52 21.00
C ASP A 529 12.28 -34.69 20.21
N LYS A 530 11.16 -34.88 20.92
CA LYS A 530 9.82 -34.93 20.31
C LYS A 530 9.25 -33.55 19.99
N MET A 531 9.88 -32.48 20.49
CA MET A 531 9.45 -31.12 20.26
C MET A 531 9.88 -30.64 18.87
N LEU A 532 8.97 -29.97 18.16
CA LEU A 532 9.22 -29.44 16.83
C LEU A 532 8.70 -28.00 16.72
N PRO A 533 9.41 -27.08 16.04
CA PRO A 533 8.89 -25.76 15.75
C PRO A 533 7.51 -25.85 15.11
N ALA A 534 6.56 -25.02 15.57
CA ALA A 534 5.17 -25.12 15.16
C ALA A 534 5.00 -24.96 13.63
N ALA A 535 5.82 -24.12 12.99
CA ALA A 535 5.84 -23.95 11.54
C ALA A 535 6.16 -25.23 10.76
N ASP A 536 7.02 -26.10 11.30
CA ASP A 536 7.34 -27.40 10.69
C ASP A 536 6.33 -28.48 11.08
N TRP A 537 5.81 -28.41 12.30
CA TRP A 537 4.74 -29.29 12.76
C TRP A 537 3.48 -29.16 11.88
N LEU A 538 3.15 -27.94 11.44
CA LEU A 538 2.00 -27.67 10.56
C LEU A 538 2.11 -28.30 9.16
N LYS A 539 3.30 -28.76 8.75
CA LYS A 539 3.52 -29.45 7.46
C LYS A 539 3.30 -30.96 7.54
N LEU A 540 3.24 -31.51 8.75
CA LEU A 540 3.15 -32.96 8.97
C LEU A 540 1.75 -33.50 8.68
N SER A 541 1.68 -34.79 8.34
CA SER A 541 0.40 -35.50 8.29
C SER A 541 -0.20 -35.65 9.70
N PRO A 542 -1.53 -35.85 9.85
CA PRO A 542 -2.15 -36.00 11.17
C PRO A 542 -1.54 -37.10 12.05
N ALA A 543 -1.09 -38.20 11.44
CA ALA A 543 -0.46 -39.32 12.15
C ALA A 543 0.93 -38.95 12.70
N GLU A 544 1.74 -38.25 11.92
CA GLU A 544 3.07 -37.78 12.33
C GLU A 544 2.98 -36.65 13.36
N ALA A 545 2.01 -35.74 13.18
CA ALA A 545 1.75 -34.62 14.06
C ALA A 545 1.39 -35.08 15.48
N ALA A 546 0.60 -36.16 15.61
CA ALA A 546 0.21 -36.73 16.91
C ALA A 546 1.40 -37.29 17.73
N ALA A 547 2.52 -37.61 17.09
CA ALA A 547 3.71 -38.12 17.74
C ALA A 547 4.69 -37.02 18.21
N ARG A 548 4.39 -35.75 17.90
CA ARG A 548 5.26 -34.58 18.12
C ARG A 548 4.56 -33.52 18.94
N VAL A 549 5.35 -32.69 19.64
CA VAL A 549 4.82 -31.57 20.43
C VAL A 549 5.21 -30.25 19.75
N PRO A 550 4.24 -29.46 19.24
CA PRO A 550 4.54 -28.17 18.62
C PRO A 550 4.96 -27.14 19.67
N TYR A 551 5.98 -26.35 19.35
CA TYR A 551 6.38 -25.20 20.16
C TYR A 551 6.70 -23.96 19.31
N VAL A 552 6.58 -22.80 19.93
CA VAL A 552 7.08 -21.51 19.41
C VAL A 552 8.11 -20.92 20.38
N LEU A 553 9.00 -20.06 19.90
CA LEU A 553 9.99 -19.39 20.73
C LEU A 553 9.43 -18.07 21.25
N GLY A 554 9.31 -17.96 22.58
CA GLY A 554 8.84 -16.77 23.27
C GLY A 554 9.93 -16.16 24.15
N ILE A 555 9.79 -14.88 24.43
CA ILE A 555 10.59 -14.13 25.41
C ILE A 555 9.67 -13.54 26.47
N ASP A 556 10.16 -13.48 27.71
CA ASP A 556 9.53 -12.73 28.80
C ASP A 556 9.91 -11.24 28.76
N ALA A 557 9.44 -10.47 29.77
CA ALA A 557 9.74 -9.04 29.88
C ALA A 557 11.25 -8.74 30.09
N ASP A 558 12.03 -9.71 30.56
CA ASP A 558 13.48 -9.60 30.76
C ASP A 558 14.27 -10.13 29.54
N ASN A 559 13.60 -10.38 28.40
CA ASN A 559 14.16 -10.99 27.20
C ASN A 559 14.73 -12.41 27.41
N ARG A 560 14.24 -13.17 28.39
CA ARG A 560 14.66 -14.57 28.58
C ARG A 560 13.91 -15.48 27.62
N LEU A 561 14.67 -16.25 26.83
CA LEU A 561 14.14 -17.19 25.84
C LEU A 561 13.50 -18.42 26.50
N ALA A 562 12.28 -18.77 26.07
CA ALA A 562 11.55 -19.97 26.46
C ALA A 562 10.90 -20.65 25.25
N ARG A 563 10.74 -21.98 25.32
CA ARG A 563 9.87 -22.72 24.39
C ARG A 563 8.44 -22.68 24.93
N CYS A 564 7.49 -22.23 24.13
CA CYS A 564 6.09 -22.17 24.50
C CYS A 564 5.32 -23.29 23.81
N SER A 565 4.57 -24.09 24.57
CA SER A 565 3.65 -25.10 24.06
C SER A 565 2.53 -24.45 23.23
N VAL A 566 1.98 -25.17 22.26
CA VAL A 566 0.88 -24.68 21.42
C VAL A 566 -0.32 -25.59 21.58
N ALA A 567 -1.45 -25.02 22.01
CA ALA A 567 -2.72 -25.75 22.06
C ALA A 567 -3.25 -26.07 20.65
N GLU A 568 -3.90 -27.23 20.49
CA GLU A 568 -4.44 -27.74 19.21
C GLU A 568 -5.32 -26.70 18.47
N LYS A 569 -6.20 -25.99 19.21
CA LYS A 569 -7.08 -24.97 18.63
C LYS A 569 -6.33 -23.81 17.96
N VAL A 570 -5.20 -23.39 18.52
CA VAL A 570 -4.36 -22.33 17.95
C VAL A 570 -3.63 -22.85 16.71
N ALA A 571 -3.15 -24.09 16.75
CA ALA A 571 -2.51 -24.73 15.61
C ALA A 571 -3.48 -24.85 14.42
N GLU A 572 -4.74 -25.20 14.65
CA GLU A 572 -5.75 -25.23 13.58
C GLU A 572 -6.13 -23.86 13.05
N ALA A 573 -6.18 -22.84 13.93
CA ALA A 573 -6.35 -21.48 13.48
C ALA A 573 -5.21 -21.09 12.54
N ALA A 574 -3.96 -21.42 12.89
CA ALA A 574 -2.80 -21.22 12.04
C ALA A 574 -2.95 -21.92 10.67
N THR A 575 -3.41 -23.18 10.65
CA THR A 575 -3.71 -23.89 9.39
C THR A 575 -4.74 -23.13 8.55
N ARG A 576 -5.83 -22.62 9.14
CA ARG A 576 -6.85 -21.86 8.38
C ARG A 576 -6.32 -20.56 7.78
N PHE A 577 -5.44 -19.85 8.50
CA PHE A 577 -4.78 -18.65 7.97
C PHE A 577 -3.78 -19.00 6.86
N LEU A 578 -3.06 -20.11 7.01
CA LEU A 578 -2.16 -20.60 5.97
C LEU A 578 -2.92 -21.01 4.69
N ASP A 579 -4.06 -21.68 4.83
CA ASP A 579 -4.93 -22.02 3.69
C ASP A 579 -5.55 -20.76 3.04
N ALA A 580 -5.83 -19.71 3.82
CA ALA A 580 -6.24 -18.41 3.27
C ALA A 580 -5.10 -17.76 2.49
N TRP A 581 -3.87 -17.78 3.02
CA TRP A 581 -2.68 -17.28 2.33
C TRP A 581 -2.43 -18.01 1.00
N ARG A 582 -2.45 -19.34 0.99
CA ARG A 582 -2.27 -20.14 -0.23
C ARG A 582 -3.33 -19.86 -1.29
N ARG A 583 -4.57 -19.57 -0.89
CA ARG A 583 -5.62 -19.11 -1.82
C ARG A 583 -5.33 -17.74 -2.42
N LEU A 584 -4.72 -16.83 -1.67
CA LEU A 584 -4.27 -15.54 -2.22
C LEU A 584 -3.08 -15.72 -3.16
N GLN A 585 -2.12 -16.58 -2.82
CA GLN A 585 -1.00 -16.95 -3.71
C GLN A 585 -1.53 -17.47 -5.06
N GLU A 586 -2.47 -18.42 -5.03
CA GLU A 586 -3.04 -19.00 -6.25
C GLU A 586 -3.73 -17.94 -7.13
N ARG A 587 -4.43 -16.97 -6.51
CA ARG A 587 -5.04 -15.82 -7.22
C ARG A 587 -4.00 -14.88 -7.83
N ALA A 588 -2.86 -14.71 -7.18
CA ALA A 588 -1.72 -13.97 -7.72
C ALA A 588 -0.92 -14.76 -8.78
N GLY A 589 -1.35 -15.98 -9.13
CA GLY A 589 -0.63 -16.85 -10.06
C GLY A 589 0.56 -17.59 -9.45
N ILE A 590 0.79 -17.44 -8.15
CA ILE A 590 1.84 -18.14 -7.40
C ILE A 590 1.33 -19.52 -6.99
N ARG A 591 2.08 -20.59 -7.28
CA ARG A 591 1.68 -21.98 -6.98
C ARG A 591 0.27 -22.31 -7.47
N ASN A 592 -0.03 -21.93 -8.72
CA ASN A 592 -1.35 -22.13 -9.28
C ASN A 592 -1.62 -23.62 -9.52
N SER A 593 -2.64 -24.17 -8.86
CA SER A 593 -2.91 -25.61 -8.86
C SER A 593 -3.30 -26.17 -10.24
N HIS A 594 -3.86 -25.33 -11.12
CA HIS A 594 -4.17 -25.72 -12.50
C HIS A 594 -2.90 -25.78 -13.34
N ALA A 595 -2.02 -24.77 -13.22
CA ALA A 595 -0.73 -24.75 -13.90
C ALA A 595 0.17 -25.91 -13.46
N GLU A 596 0.24 -26.19 -12.16
CA GLU A 596 1.04 -27.29 -11.62
C GLU A 596 0.53 -28.66 -12.10
N ARG A 597 -0.80 -28.87 -12.16
CA ARG A 597 -1.39 -30.10 -12.71
C ARG A 597 -1.08 -30.26 -14.21
N LEU A 598 -1.14 -29.18 -14.97
CA LEU A 598 -0.78 -29.20 -16.40
C LEU A 598 0.71 -29.53 -16.59
N LEU A 599 1.59 -28.90 -15.80
CA LEU A 599 3.03 -29.16 -15.81
C LEU A 599 3.33 -30.60 -15.41
N ALA A 600 2.67 -31.12 -14.37
CA ALA A 600 2.83 -32.51 -13.95
C ALA A 600 2.37 -33.50 -15.03
N ALA A 601 1.22 -33.23 -15.67
CA ALA A 601 0.73 -34.06 -16.76
C ALA A 601 1.65 -34.04 -17.99
N GLU A 602 2.20 -32.87 -18.36
CA GLU A 602 3.17 -32.77 -19.44
C GLU A 602 4.51 -33.42 -19.09
N ARG A 603 4.98 -33.34 -17.84
CA ARG A 603 6.16 -34.09 -17.37
C ARG A 603 5.97 -35.59 -17.54
N VAL A 604 4.84 -36.14 -17.12
CA VAL A 604 4.52 -37.57 -17.29
C VAL A 604 4.49 -37.96 -18.78
N LYS A 605 3.87 -37.15 -19.65
CA LYS A 605 3.87 -37.40 -21.09
C LYS A 605 5.27 -37.33 -21.70
N PHE A 606 6.08 -36.36 -21.28
CA PHE A 606 7.45 -36.19 -21.74
C PHE A 606 8.33 -37.38 -21.33
N GLU A 607 8.24 -37.80 -20.06
CA GLU A 607 8.92 -38.99 -19.54
C GLU A 607 8.50 -40.26 -20.29
N ALA A 608 7.21 -40.43 -20.61
CA ALA A 608 6.73 -41.55 -21.41
C ALA A 608 7.27 -41.52 -22.86
N ARG A 609 7.28 -40.36 -23.52
CA ARG A 609 7.89 -40.20 -24.87
C ARG A 609 9.38 -40.46 -24.86
N LEU A 610 10.09 -40.01 -23.82
CA LEU A 610 11.52 -40.27 -23.65
C LEU A 610 11.77 -41.76 -23.45
N ALA A 611 10.99 -42.43 -22.60
CA ALA A 611 11.08 -43.88 -22.39
C ALA A 611 10.79 -44.66 -23.69
N GLU A 612 9.79 -44.25 -24.47
CA GLU A 612 9.49 -44.86 -25.77
C GLU A 612 10.60 -44.61 -26.79
N ALA A 613 11.18 -43.40 -26.83
CA ALA A 613 12.30 -43.07 -27.71
C ALA A 613 13.56 -43.86 -27.34
N VAL A 614 13.86 -44.01 -26.04
CA VAL A 614 14.95 -44.87 -25.54
C VAL A 614 14.69 -46.32 -25.91
N ALA A 615 13.46 -46.83 -25.74
CA ALA A 615 13.10 -48.19 -26.13
C ALA A 615 13.20 -48.44 -27.65
N LYS A 616 12.82 -47.45 -28.48
CA LYS A 616 13.00 -47.53 -29.94
C LYS A 616 14.47 -47.44 -30.33
N ALA A 617 15.28 -46.63 -29.67
CA ALA A 617 16.72 -46.53 -29.92
C ALA A 617 17.46 -47.81 -29.51
N THR A 618 17.06 -48.46 -28.42
CA THR A 618 17.61 -49.77 -28.02
C THR A 618 17.11 -50.91 -28.90
N ALA A 619 15.88 -50.83 -29.45
CA ALA A 619 15.36 -51.81 -30.41
C ALA A 619 15.89 -51.62 -31.85
N ALA A 620 16.25 -50.40 -32.24
CA ALA A 620 16.88 -50.07 -33.52
C ALA A 620 18.40 -50.25 -33.50
N ALA A 621 19.00 -50.55 -32.34
CA ALA A 621 20.38 -51.02 -32.27
C ALA A 621 20.48 -52.38 -33.00
N PRO A 622 21.37 -52.54 -34.00
CA PRO A 622 21.49 -53.80 -34.72
C PRO A 622 21.91 -54.93 -33.78
N VAL A 623 21.18 -56.04 -33.81
CA VAL A 623 21.65 -57.33 -33.30
C VAL A 623 22.82 -57.77 -34.17
N ALA A 624 24.05 -57.52 -33.71
CA ALA A 624 25.22 -58.22 -34.21
C ALA A 624 25.25 -59.63 -33.58
N ALA A 625 24.92 -60.64 -34.38
CA ALA A 625 25.09 -62.06 -34.05
C ALA A 625 26.40 -62.60 -34.70
N PRO A 626 26.82 -63.86 -34.46
CA PRO A 626 27.86 -64.23 -33.50
C PRO A 626 29.11 -64.84 -34.18
N ALA A 627 30.26 -64.90 -33.48
CA ALA A 627 31.45 -65.65 -33.91
C ALA A 627 32.18 -66.30 -32.70
N PRO A 628 32.92 -67.41 -32.88
CA PRO A 628 32.72 -68.65 -32.11
C PRO A 628 33.73 -68.92 -30.97
N ALA A 629 33.40 -69.92 -30.14
CA ALA A 629 34.19 -70.46 -29.03
C ALA A 629 35.35 -71.39 -29.49
N PRO A 630 36.37 -71.66 -28.64
CA PRO A 630 36.22 -72.73 -27.64
C PRO A 630 36.74 -72.42 -26.22
N ALA A 631 36.05 -73.00 -25.24
CA ALA A 631 36.45 -73.26 -23.85
C ALA A 631 37.25 -74.60 -23.78
N PRO A 632 37.56 -75.26 -22.62
CA PRO A 632 37.32 -74.96 -21.18
C PRO A 632 38.57 -75.28 -20.28
N ALA A 633 38.64 -75.25 -18.94
CA ALA A 633 37.89 -74.71 -17.80
C ALA A 633 38.78 -74.87 -16.54
N ALA A 634 38.58 -74.02 -15.53
CA ALA A 634 38.39 -74.36 -14.09
C ALA A 634 38.52 -73.07 -13.24
N ALA A 635 37.86 -72.88 -12.10
CA ALA A 635 36.49 -73.07 -11.59
C ALA A 635 36.46 -72.41 -10.19
N ALA A 636 35.28 -71.94 -9.77
CA ALA A 636 34.87 -71.47 -8.41
C ALA A 636 35.24 -70.01 -8.04
N ALA A 637 34.40 -69.15 -7.43
CA ALA A 637 33.06 -69.21 -6.81
C ALA A 637 32.46 -67.76 -6.69
N PRO A 638 31.17 -67.56 -6.31
CA PRO A 638 30.36 -66.37 -6.64
C PRO A 638 30.36 -65.21 -5.61
N PRO A 639 29.91 -63.98 -5.99
CA PRO A 639 29.78 -62.83 -5.09
C PRO A 639 28.38 -62.71 -4.45
N ALA A 640 28.38 -62.21 -3.21
CA ALA A 640 27.20 -61.92 -2.38
C ALA A 640 26.68 -60.47 -2.58
N PRO A 641 25.41 -60.18 -2.21
CA PRO A 641 24.68 -58.99 -2.64
C PRO A 641 24.87 -57.75 -1.75
N ALA A 642 24.43 -56.62 -2.33
CA ALA A 642 24.53 -55.24 -1.88
C ALA A 642 23.68 -54.87 -0.64
N ALA A 643 24.16 -53.86 0.09
CA ALA A 643 23.43 -53.03 1.06
C ALA A 643 24.12 -51.64 1.13
N PRO A 644 23.45 -50.57 1.63
CA PRO A 644 23.36 -49.27 0.97
C PRO A 644 24.34 -48.21 1.48
N VAL A 645 24.53 -47.17 0.65
CA VAL A 645 25.41 -46.03 0.90
C VAL A 645 24.64 -44.93 1.65
N THR A 646 25.03 -44.68 2.89
CA THR A 646 24.78 -43.44 3.64
C THR A 646 25.86 -42.41 3.34
N ALA A 647 25.46 -41.15 3.44
CA ALA A 647 26.23 -39.97 3.06
C ALA A 647 27.18 -39.44 4.15
N ALA A 648 28.11 -38.61 3.65
CA ALA A 648 28.93 -37.57 4.28
C ALA A 648 30.34 -37.96 4.78
N PRO A 649 31.33 -37.03 4.79
CA PRO A 649 31.39 -35.68 4.19
C PRO A 649 32.60 -35.49 3.25
N ALA A 650 32.48 -34.62 2.24
CA ALA A 650 33.59 -34.24 1.37
C ALA A 650 34.20 -32.90 1.82
N ALA A 651 35.50 -32.96 2.13
CA ALA A 651 36.34 -31.84 2.48
C ALA A 651 36.61 -30.90 1.30
N ALA A 652 36.91 -29.66 1.69
CA ALA A 652 37.29 -28.53 0.87
C ALA A 652 38.33 -28.84 -0.22
N LYS A 653 38.10 -28.28 -1.41
CA LYS A 653 39.15 -27.99 -2.39
C LYS A 653 39.21 -26.48 -2.57
N ALA A 654 40.38 -25.92 -2.28
CA ALA A 654 40.79 -24.58 -2.63
C ALA A 654 40.74 -24.38 -4.15
N ALA A 655 40.28 -23.20 -4.58
CA ALA A 655 40.41 -22.72 -5.94
C ALA A 655 41.04 -21.32 -5.92
N GLU A 656 41.84 -21.08 -6.95
CA GLU A 656 42.87 -20.06 -7.08
C GLU A 656 42.41 -18.60 -7.02
N ALA A 657 43.34 -17.74 -6.60
CA ALA A 657 43.25 -16.31 -6.73
C ALA A 657 43.35 -15.89 -8.21
N GLU A 658 42.29 -15.27 -8.73
CA GLU A 658 42.31 -14.58 -10.02
C GLU A 658 42.57 -13.08 -9.84
N ALA A 659 43.51 -12.58 -10.64
CA ALA A 659 43.82 -11.17 -10.85
C ALA A 659 42.63 -10.44 -11.55
N PRO A 660 42.55 -9.10 -11.54
CA PRO A 660 41.32 -8.37 -11.79
C PRO A 660 40.79 -8.59 -13.21
N ALA A 661 39.56 -9.11 -13.31
CA ALA A 661 38.87 -9.32 -14.57
C ALA A 661 38.52 -7.98 -15.24
N ALA A 662 38.81 -7.91 -16.54
CA ALA A 662 38.32 -6.86 -17.43
C ALA A 662 36.78 -6.87 -17.48
N ALA A 663 36.18 -5.70 -17.76
CA ALA A 663 34.74 -5.53 -17.93
C ALA A 663 34.14 -6.64 -18.84
N PRO A 664 33.13 -7.40 -18.38
CA PRO A 664 32.42 -8.37 -19.20
C PRO A 664 31.73 -7.68 -20.41
N PRO A 665 31.38 -8.42 -21.47
CA PRO A 665 30.58 -7.87 -22.56
C PRO A 665 29.28 -7.24 -22.03
N SER A 666 28.90 -6.05 -22.54
CA SER A 666 27.82 -5.18 -22.04
C SER A 666 26.42 -5.81 -21.97
N ASP A 667 26.29 -7.05 -22.42
CA ASP A 667 25.01 -7.74 -22.56
C ASP A 667 24.65 -8.58 -21.32
N LEU A 668 25.62 -8.92 -20.47
CA LEU A 668 25.39 -9.69 -19.25
C LEU A 668 25.35 -8.80 -18.01
N PRO A 669 24.49 -9.11 -17.01
CA PRO A 669 24.50 -8.38 -15.75
C PRO A 669 25.76 -8.72 -14.95
N TRP A 670 26.41 -7.69 -14.39
CA TRP A 670 27.64 -7.86 -13.59
C TRP A 670 27.77 -6.78 -12.52
N ILE A 671 28.68 -6.99 -11.56
CA ILE A 671 28.97 -6.05 -10.47
C ILE A 671 30.47 -5.77 -10.44
N GLU A 672 30.87 -4.52 -10.24
CA GLU A 672 32.25 -4.17 -9.87
C GLU A 672 32.51 -4.57 -8.40
N THR A 673 32.56 -5.89 -8.14
CA THR A 673 32.59 -6.49 -6.79
C THR A 673 33.66 -5.88 -5.89
N ALA A 674 34.82 -5.50 -6.44
CA ALA A 674 35.91 -4.86 -5.70
C ALA A 674 35.53 -3.51 -5.05
N ARG A 675 34.50 -2.82 -5.56
CA ARG A 675 34.02 -1.53 -5.06
C ARG A 675 32.80 -1.66 -4.14
N CYS A 676 32.36 -2.88 -3.83
CA CYS A 676 31.20 -3.12 -2.98
C CYS A 676 31.46 -2.68 -1.54
N THR A 677 30.50 -1.95 -0.96
CA THR A 677 30.52 -1.44 0.42
C THR A 677 29.64 -2.25 1.39
N THR A 678 29.08 -3.38 0.94
CA THR A 678 28.28 -4.30 1.77
C THR A 678 27.04 -3.64 2.42
N CYS A 679 26.31 -2.80 1.68
CA CYS A 679 25.10 -2.12 2.18
C CYS A 679 23.85 -3.03 2.28
N ASN A 680 23.90 -4.26 1.75
CA ASN A 680 22.81 -5.26 1.71
C ASN A 680 21.58 -4.92 0.86
N GLU A 681 21.52 -3.75 0.21
CA GLU A 681 20.35 -3.31 -0.56
C GLU A 681 20.04 -4.27 -1.73
N CYS A 682 21.04 -4.65 -2.53
CA CYS A 682 20.85 -5.58 -3.66
C CYS A 682 20.37 -6.97 -3.21
N THR A 683 20.94 -7.52 -2.13
CA THR A 683 20.54 -8.82 -1.57
C THR A 683 19.15 -8.78 -0.91
N GLN A 684 18.72 -7.62 -0.40
CA GLN A 684 17.36 -7.42 0.13
C GLN A 684 16.31 -7.33 -0.99
N ILE A 685 16.70 -6.83 -2.17
CA ILE A 685 15.84 -6.82 -3.36
C ILE A 685 15.61 -8.24 -3.86
N ASN A 686 16.68 -9.02 -4.05
CA ASN A 686 16.56 -10.43 -4.44
C ASN A 686 17.83 -11.24 -4.09
N ALA A 687 17.75 -12.08 -3.06
CA ALA A 687 18.84 -12.97 -2.61
C ALA A 687 19.09 -14.17 -3.55
N ALA A 688 18.22 -14.43 -4.54
CA ALA A 688 18.48 -15.41 -5.59
C ALA A 688 19.28 -14.82 -6.77
N LEU A 689 19.23 -13.49 -6.97
CA LEU A 689 20.04 -12.77 -7.97
C LEU A 689 21.45 -12.46 -7.46
N PHE A 690 21.57 -12.06 -6.19
CA PHE A 690 22.82 -11.55 -5.61
C PHE A 690 23.24 -12.35 -4.38
N ALA A 691 24.53 -12.58 -4.25
CA ALA A 691 25.15 -13.16 -3.06
C ALA A 691 26.44 -12.42 -2.69
N TYR A 692 26.94 -12.68 -1.49
CA TYR A 692 28.22 -12.18 -1.03
C TYR A 692 29.29 -13.27 -1.16
N ASN A 693 30.48 -12.89 -1.61
CA ASN A 693 31.65 -13.75 -1.53
C ASN A 693 32.24 -13.75 -0.09
N ASP A 694 33.32 -14.51 0.12
CA ASP A 694 33.99 -14.62 1.43
C ASP A 694 34.50 -13.28 1.99
N ASN A 695 34.71 -12.27 1.13
CA ASN A 695 35.13 -10.92 1.51
C ASN A 695 33.94 -9.96 1.75
N MET A 696 32.70 -10.48 1.83
CA MET A 696 31.48 -9.69 1.96
C MET A 696 31.24 -8.71 0.80
N GLN A 697 31.70 -9.05 -0.41
CA GLN A 697 31.47 -8.25 -1.62
C GLN A 697 30.43 -8.89 -2.52
N ALA A 698 29.47 -8.08 -2.98
CA ALA A 698 28.33 -8.56 -3.76
C ALA A 698 28.76 -9.00 -5.17
N TYR A 699 28.23 -10.13 -5.62
CA TYR A 699 28.36 -10.62 -6.99
C TYR A 699 27.00 -11.15 -7.48
N VAL A 700 26.86 -11.28 -8.80
CA VAL A 700 25.66 -11.87 -9.41
C VAL A 700 25.74 -13.39 -9.24
N LEU A 701 24.88 -13.96 -8.38
CA LEU A 701 24.82 -15.40 -8.11
C LEU A 701 24.19 -16.15 -9.30
N ASN A 702 23.03 -15.68 -9.74
CA ASN A 702 22.29 -16.27 -10.84
C ASN A 702 21.58 -15.17 -11.64
N PRO A 703 22.01 -14.83 -12.86
CA PRO A 703 21.36 -13.86 -13.72
C PRO A 703 19.89 -14.16 -14.06
N ASP A 704 19.48 -15.43 -13.97
CA ASP A 704 18.12 -15.89 -14.25
C ASP A 704 17.28 -16.05 -12.95
N GLY A 705 17.81 -15.63 -11.79
CA GLY A 705 17.17 -15.73 -10.47
C GLY A 705 16.11 -14.66 -10.17
N GLY A 706 15.77 -13.80 -11.13
CA GLY A 706 14.85 -12.68 -10.96
C GLY A 706 14.53 -11.96 -12.27
N SER A 707 13.79 -10.86 -12.19
CA SER A 707 13.35 -10.10 -13.37
C SER A 707 14.33 -8.97 -13.75
N PHE A 708 14.27 -8.47 -14.99
CA PHE A 708 15.13 -7.36 -15.43
C PHE A 708 14.87 -6.10 -14.60
N ARG A 709 13.61 -5.85 -14.22
CA ARG A 709 13.24 -4.79 -13.29
C ARG A 709 14.01 -4.87 -11.96
N GLN A 710 14.17 -6.06 -11.39
CA GLN A 710 14.90 -6.22 -10.13
C GLN A 710 16.41 -5.93 -10.27
N LEU A 711 17.00 -6.21 -11.44
CA LEU A 711 18.37 -5.82 -11.75
C LEU A 711 18.51 -4.29 -11.84
N VAL A 712 17.55 -3.62 -12.50
CA VAL A 712 17.53 -2.15 -12.61
C VAL A 712 17.29 -1.48 -11.25
N GLU A 713 16.34 -1.99 -10.47
CA GLU A 713 16.07 -1.48 -9.11
C GLU A 713 17.28 -1.72 -8.19
N ALA A 714 18.00 -2.84 -8.32
CA ALA A 714 19.23 -3.07 -7.60
C ALA A 714 20.34 -2.07 -7.99
N ALA A 715 20.50 -1.77 -9.28
CA ALA A 715 21.45 -0.77 -9.75
C ALA A 715 21.13 0.65 -9.26
N GLU A 716 19.86 1.05 -9.28
CA GLU A 716 19.41 2.34 -8.75
C GLU A 716 19.54 2.43 -7.22
N SER A 717 19.34 1.32 -6.52
CA SER A 717 19.49 1.27 -5.06
C SER A 717 20.94 1.32 -4.61
N CYS A 718 21.88 0.89 -5.45
CA CYS A 718 23.28 0.75 -5.07
C CYS A 718 23.93 2.11 -4.80
N GLN A 719 24.30 2.36 -3.53
CA GLN A 719 24.90 3.63 -3.07
C GLN A 719 26.18 4.06 -3.81
N VAL A 720 26.91 3.11 -4.40
CA VAL A 720 28.15 3.35 -5.14
C VAL A 720 28.01 3.12 -6.65
N SER A 721 26.80 2.78 -7.12
CA SER A 721 26.46 2.57 -8.54
C SER A 721 27.41 1.60 -9.27
N ILE A 722 27.61 0.41 -8.68
CA ILE A 722 28.55 -0.61 -9.18
C ILE A 722 27.85 -1.83 -9.82
N ILE A 723 26.52 -1.79 -9.95
CA ILE A 723 25.72 -2.90 -10.50
C ILE A 723 25.30 -2.50 -11.91
N HIS A 724 25.64 -3.35 -12.89
CA HIS A 724 25.36 -3.16 -14.30
C HIS A 724 24.27 -4.16 -14.72
N PRO A 725 23.03 -3.73 -15.03
CA PRO A 725 21.91 -4.64 -15.33
C PRO A 725 22.04 -5.43 -16.64
N GLY A 726 22.85 -4.97 -17.60
CA GLY A 726 23.00 -5.60 -18.92
C GLY A 726 21.71 -5.49 -19.77
N LYS A 727 21.48 -6.48 -20.65
CA LYS A 727 20.27 -6.56 -21.48
C LYS A 727 19.17 -7.39 -20.81
N PRO A 728 17.89 -7.07 -21.05
CA PRO A 728 16.78 -7.88 -20.56
C PRO A 728 16.78 -9.27 -21.18
N ARG A 729 16.65 -10.29 -20.34
CA ARG A 729 16.62 -11.71 -20.75
C ARG A 729 15.21 -12.22 -21.02
N ASN A 730 14.17 -11.57 -20.46
CA ASN A 730 12.77 -11.84 -20.76
C ASN A 730 12.19 -10.73 -21.67
N PRO A 731 11.91 -11.01 -22.95
CA PRO A 731 11.36 -10.00 -23.87
C PRO A 731 9.90 -9.62 -23.60
N ASP A 732 9.18 -10.40 -22.78
CA ASP A 732 7.75 -10.19 -22.47
C ASP A 732 7.53 -9.52 -21.10
N GLU A 733 8.57 -8.94 -20.48
CA GLU A 733 8.44 -8.26 -19.18
C GLU A 733 7.66 -6.93 -19.32
N PRO A 734 6.70 -6.63 -18.42
CA PRO A 734 5.96 -5.37 -18.46
C PRO A 734 6.90 -4.16 -18.32
N ASP A 735 6.56 -3.06 -19.01
CA ASP A 735 7.30 -1.80 -19.01
C ASP A 735 8.76 -1.88 -19.51
N LEU A 736 9.09 -2.90 -20.33
CA LEU A 736 10.45 -3.13 -20.84
C LEU A 736 11.13 -1.89 -21.47
N PRO A 737 10.47 -1.07 -22.31
CA PRO A 737 11.11 0.12 -22.88
C PRO A 737 11.57 1.12 -21.82
N ALA A 738 10.77 1.34 -20.77
CA ALA A 738 11.09 2.25 -19.68
C ALA A 738 12.21 1.68 -18.79
N LEU A 739 12.25 0.36 -18.58
CA LEU A 739 13.32 -0.31 -17.84
C LEU A 739 14.66 -0.24 -18.59
N ILE A 740 14.66 -0.38 -19.91
CA ILE A 740 15.87 -0.24 -20.73
C ILE A 740 16.42 1.19 -20.66
N GLU A 741 15.54 2.20 -20.73
CA GLU A 741 15.95 3.61 -20.59
C GLU A 741 16.60 3.89 -19.23
N ARG A 742 16.03 3.35 -18.14
CA ARG A 742 16.59 3.45 -16.79
C ARG A 742 17.92 2.71 -16.64
N ALA A 743 18.03 1.51 -17.22
CA ALA A 743 19.26 0.71 -17.19
C ALA A 743 20.44 1.39 -17.91
N ALA A 744 20.17 2.23 -18.92
CA ALA A 744 21.21 2.90 -19.70
C ALA A 744 22.12 3.83 -18.87
N ALA A 745 21.64 4.33 -17.72
CA ALA A 745 22.44 5.13 -16.80
C ALA A 745 23.57 4.32 -16.10
N PHE A 746 23.49 2.99 -16.17
CA PHE A 746 24.39 2.04 -15.49
C PHE A 746 25.06 1.07 -16.49
N ALA A 747 25.01 1.37 -17.79
CA ALA A 747 25.58 0.53 -18.85
C ALA A 747 27.09 0.73 -19.04
#